data_AF-A0ABD0YX82-F1
#
_entry.id   AF-A0ABD0YX82-F1
#
_cell.length_a   1.000
_cell.length_b   1.000
_cell.length_c   1.000
_cell.angle_alpha   90.00
_cell.angle_beta   90.00
_cell.angle_gamma   90.00
#
_symmetry.space_group_name_H-M   'P 1'
#
loop_
_entity.id
_entity.type
_entity.pdbx_description
1 polymer ?
#
loop_
_entity_poly.entity_id
_entity_poly.type
_entity_poly.pdbx_seq_one_letter_code
_entity_poly.pdbx_strand_id
1 'polypeptide(L)'
;MASKCRNMFYENKKQETTEIGKRGSDVSPFDSASKGDTMSMVSTVDNDDMGPQLHDGADELMRESEAFEKLLTIGLPTLDQIALKSGHEEGSGSHDERSDQLETSSYLMPADSTAIDEELPLDLPKLYVQVKCRAHVIDTMCELSAQKVFLPPTPCYSHSIVSLYLRCPNRSSNPGCYCGKIQGVENNPYKQCISRFQFFVDRRELDVQPRTGDISIGQDVKVYLVLRPVLRTGEVMKAAAEIKRYEAREKLIEDWRLKSFKKLADKICTEGETKQLTRTKSANTKSKNKENKNDVTTGATDDVTQSCFSEPVKEPEMKINPAKLKINAKDIFAAKKNLLETMETHGFETTVKCLIETQFLKTGKVRRETLKCRVLCPIVRPDIIVETPDEEPVLKFGRTAIGSKKVITVKVHNVSRTRIRVKHSLLNPIGPFTCPLSIPLSQMDEFFEVSTVKTIFSLNAKGEGIVPKYKIIPEFGVQYLEADEEKTTECVIVVHNECNAPLTFCMWKLYTRVGIEPEEPLVESEVEKSRTENDQRSKKEKPKDKKTQSGTNGEKGKTKKGNYDTALKPHMMEALEKTFAKGEDVMESVFVESGAVTLLPKRKGQLSIKFTPCRVEEKQTAGNPTNGTPADIQLKSVSKGRNKSKGHSRKKDGKNAKEENKSEPEAKRVYVCKYSVTVGVLPVAEWIFWGRVNTPPAKMRKKTKKKK
;
A
#
# COMPACT_ATOMS: atom_id res chain seq x y z
N MET A 1 8.44 28.40 9.08
CA MET A 1 8.76 28.23 7.64
C MET A 1 7.87 27.22 6.88
N ALA A 2 7.01 26.44 7.53
CA ALA A 2 6.10 25.50 6.85
C ALA A 2 4.75 26.09 6.38
N SER A 3 4.48 27.39 6.58
CA SER A 3 3.23 28.06 6.19
C SER A 3 3.32 28.87 4.89
N LYS A 4 4.50 29.02 4.29
CA LYS A 4 4.74 29.88 3.11
C LYS A 4 4.78 29.15 1.76
N CYS A 5 4.67 27.82 1.74
CA CYS A 5 4.74 27.03 0.51
C CYS A 5 3.38 26.65 -0.10
N ARG A 6 2.24 26.96 0.54
CA ARG A 6 0.90 26.63 -0.01
C ARG A 6 0.37 27.63 -1.05
N ASN A 7 0.85 28.88 -1.06
CA ASN A 7 0.32 29.90 -1.97
C ASN A 7 1.06 30.03 -3.32
N MET A 8 2.22 29.40 -3.51
CA MET A 8 2.97 29.51 -4.78
C MET A 8 2.49 28.55 -5.89
N PHE A 9 1.65 27.56 -5.58
CA PHE A 9 1.21 26.57 -6.58
C PHE A 9 -0.02 26.99 -7.40
N TYR A 10 -0.69 28.09 -7.05
CA TYR A 10 -1.89 28.57 -7.77
C TYR A 10 -1.64 29.72 -8.76
N GLU A 11 -0.51 30.43 -8.68
CA GLU A 11 -0.23 31.55 -9.60
C GLU A 11 0.56 31.15 -10.86
N ASN A 12 1.36 30.09 -10.84
CA ASN A 12 2.20 29.72 -11.99
C ASN A 12 1.48 28.99 -13.15
N LYS A 13 0.16 28.77 -13.07
CA LYS A 13 -0.59 28.10 -14.16
C LYS A 13 -1.32 29.04 -15.12
N LYS A 14 -1.14 30.37 -14.96
CA LYS A 14 -1.84 31.39 -15.76
C LYS A 14 -0.95 32.17 -16.74
N GLN A 15 0.35 31.85 -16.83
CA GLN A 15 1.30 32.60 -17.69
C GLN A 15 1.90 31.82 -18.86
N GLU A 16 1.57 30.55 -19.09
CA GLU A 16 2.06 29.78 -20.25
C GLU A 16 0.94 29.45 -21.24
N THR A 17 0.25 30.48 -21.76
CA THR A 17 -0.53 30.36 -23.00
C THR A 17 -0.54 31.70 -23.72
N THR A 18 0.61 32.16 -24.20
CA THR A 18 0.67 33.15 -25.29
C THR A 18 2.07 33.12 -25.91
N GLU A 19 2.12 33.21 -27.23
CA GLU A 19 3.31 33.30 -28.10
C GLU A 19 4.02 31.99 -28.46
N ILE A 20 3.73 31.52 -29.69
CA ILE A 20 4.62 31.15 -30.81
C ILE A 20 3.63 30.71 -31.90
N GLY A 21 3.51 31.32 -33.08
CA GLY A 21 4.51 31.95 -33.92
C GLY A 21 4.49 31.23 -35.27
N LYS A 22 3.81 31.82 -36.25
CA LYS A 22 3.61 31.34 -37.62
C LYS A 22 4.92 30.98 -38.35
N ARG A 23 5.02 29.75 -38.89
CA ARG A 23 5.71 29.33 -40.15
C ARG A 23 5.06 28.00 -40.55
N GLY A 24 4.54 27.72 -41.75
CA GLY A 24 4.79 28.26 -43.07
C GLY A 24 5.81 27.40 -43.82
N SER A 25 5.41 26.23 -44.33
CA SER A 25 6.05 25.58 -45.49
C SER A 25 5.22 24.39 -46.00
N ASP A 26 4.97 24.44 -47.30
CA ASP A 26 4.24 23.52 -48.18
C ASP A 26 4.83 22.10 -48.24
N VAL A 27 3.98 21.07 -48.32
CA VAL A 27 4.18 19.88 -49.18
C VAL A 27 2.80 19.33 -49.61
N SER A 28 2.68 19.06 -50.91
CA SER A 28 1.55 18.56 -51.70
C SER A 28 0.96 17.19 -51.30
N PRO A 29 -0.29 16.87 -51.70
CA PRO A 29 -0.89 15.56 -51.50
C PRO A 29 -0.54 14.62 -52.66
N PHE A 30 -0.17 13.38 -52.34
CA PHE A 30 -0.15 12.28 -53.29
C PHE A 30 -1.26 11.28 -52.92
N ASP A 31 -2.20 11.13 -53.85
CA ASP A 31 -3.17 10.04 -53.89
C ASP A 31 -2.46 8.70 -54.06
N SER A 32 -2.91 7.70 -53.30
CA SER A 32 -2.92 6.32 -53.81
C SER A 32 -3.95 5.50 -53.04
N ALA A 33 -5.04 5.21 -53.73
CA ALA A 33 -5.98 4.17 -53.41
C ALA A 33 -5.31 2.78 -53.49
N SER A 34 -5.56 1.92 -52.51
CA SER A 34 -5.47 0.48 -52.70
C SER A 34 -6.60 -0.20 -51.94
N LYS A 35 -7.58 -0.69 -52.69
CA LYS A 35 -8.57 -1.67 -52.28
C LYS A 35 -7.84 -2.97 -51.93
N GLY A 36 -8.15 -3.55 -50.77
CA GLY A 36 -7.72 -4.87 -50.37
C GLY A 36 -8.85 -5.53 -49.59
N ASP A 37 -9.57 -6.41 -50.26
CA ASP A 37 -10.64 -7.24 -49.72
C ASP A 37 -10.07 -8.21 -48.66
N THR A 38 -10.69 -8.25 -47.48
CA THR A 38 -10.52 -9.36 -46.53
C THR A 38 -11.88 -9.97 -46.24
N MET A 39 -12.14 -11.12 -46.88
CA MET A 39 -13.17 -12.07 -46.49
C MET A 39 -12.82 -12.66 -45.12
N SER A 40 -13.67 -12.43 -44.11
CA SER A 40 -13.66 -13.18 -42.86
C SER A 40 -14.64 -14.35 -42.96
N MET A 41 -14.12 -15.58 -43.07
CA MET A 41 -14.91 -16.77 -42.78
C MET A 41 -14.95 -16.99 -41.26
N VAL A 42 -16.15 -16.93 -40.71
CA VAL A 42 -16.47 -17.32 -39.34
C VAL A 42 -16.78 -18.82 -39.36
N SER A 43 -15.92 -19.63 -38.74
CA SER A 43 -16.26 -21.01 -38.36
C SER A 43 -16.50 -21.05 -36.85
N THR A 44 -17.77 -21.19 -36.49
CA THR A 44 -18.21 -21.63 -35.16
C THR A 44 -17.91 -23.12 -35.02
N VAL A 45 -17.12 -23.49 -34.01
CA VAL A 45 -16.98 -24.87 -33.56
C VAL A 45 -17.49 -24.93 -32.12
N ASP A 46 -18.53 -25.72 -31.95
CA ASP A 46 -19.14 -26.07 -30.69
C ASP A 46 -18.14 -26.81 -29.80
N ASN A 47 -17.97 -26.37 -28.55
CA ASN A 47 -17.24 -27.10 -27.52
C ASN A 47 -18.25 -27.67 -26.54
N ASP A 48 -18.42 -28.99 -26.65
CA ASP A 48 -19.15 -29.81 -25.70
C ASP A 48 -18.38 -29.97 -24.37
N ASP A 49 -19.24 -30.09 -23.37
CA ASP A 49 -19.05 -30.23 -21.93
C ASP A 49 -18.29 -31.51 -21.55
N MET A 50 -17.12 -31.36 -20.89
CA MET A 50 -16.45 -32.45 -20.17
C MET A 50 -15.82 -31.92 -18.89
N GLY A 51 -16.50 -32.15 -17.77
CA GLY A 51 -16.00 -31.83 -16.42
C GLY A 51 -14.85 -32.74 -15.98
N PRO A 52 -13.99 -32.31 -15.04
CA PRO A 52 -12.89 -33.12 -14.55
C PRO A 52 -13.31 -34.01 -13.37
N GLN A 53 -13.12 -35.32 -13.53
CA GLN A 53 -13.01 -36.25 -12.41
C GLN A 53 -11.63 -36.11 -11.77
N LEU A 54 -11.62 -35.77 -10.48
CA LEU A 54 -10.49 -35.86 -9.57
C LEU A 54 -10.69 -37.13 -8.73
N HIS A 55 -9.73 -38.05 -8.71
CA HIS A 55 -9.21 -38.74 -7.52
C HIS A 55 -8.14 -39.77 -7.91
N ASP A 56 -7.21 -40.01 -6.97
CA ASP A 56 -6.20 -41.07 -6.91
C ASP A 56 -4.82 -40.81 -7.54
N GLY A 57 -3.98 -40.08 -6.80
CA GLY A 57 -2.53 -39.97 -7.06
C GLY A 57 -1.68 -39.54 -5.87
N ALA A 58 -2.22 -39.48 -4.65
CA ALA A 58 -1.52 -38.95 -3.47
C ALA A 58 -0.73 -40.01 -2.66
N ASP A 59 -1.05 -41.29 -2.80
CA ASP A 59 -0.47 -42.35 -1.96
C ASP A 59 0.87 -42.92 -2.49
N GLU A 60 1.23 -42.64 -3.73
CA GLU A 60 2.47 -43.13 -4.35
C GLU A 60 3.67 -42.22 -4.01
N LEU A 61 3.45 -40.91 -3.86
CA LEU A 61 4.47 -39.94 -3.48
C LEU A 61 4.94 -40.03 -2.01
N MET A 62 4.10 -40.55 -1.12
CA MET A 62 4.48 -40.73 0.29
C MET A 62 5.43 -41.93 0.49
N ARG A 63 5.27 -43.01 -0.29
CA ARG A 63 6.12 -44.21 -0.19
C ARG A 63 7.54 -44.00 -0.72
N GLU A 64 7.72 -43.13 -1.71
CA GLU A 64 9.06 -42.79 -2.21
C GLU A 64 9.86 -41.91 -1.23
N SER A 65 9.18 -41.12 -0.37
CA SER A 65 9.86 -40.28 0.62
C SER A 65 10.43 -41.07 1.81
N GLU A 66 9.74 -42.13 2.27
CA GLU A 66 10.21 -42.97 3.37
C GLU A 66 11.39 -43.88 2.97
N ALA A 67 11.49 -44.26 1.69
CA ALA A 67 12.64 -45.01 1.16
C ALA A 67 13.91 -44.15 1.09
N PHE A 68 13.76 -42.83 0.93
CA PHE A 68 14.89 -41.90 0.83
C PHE A 68 15.47 -41.51 2.19
N GLU A 69 14.65 -41.44 3.26
CA GLU A 69 15.17 -41.19 4.62
C GLU A 69 15.91 -42.39 5.21
N LYS A 70 15.56 -43.64 4.84
CA LYS A 70 16.26 -44.84 5.35
C LYS A 70 17.67 -45.04 4.76
N LEU A 71 17.99 -44.41 3.63
CA LEU A 71 19.32 -44.47 3.01
C LEU A 71 20.31 -43.44 3.59
N LEU A 72 19.83 -42.45 4.35
CA LEU A 72 20.68 -41.43 4.99
C LEU A 72 21.24 -41.86 6.36
N THR A 73 20.92 -43.05 6.84
CA THR A 73 21.33 -43.57 8.16
C THR A 73 22.53 -44.53 8.11
N ILE A 74 23.29 -44.56 7.01
CA ILE A 74 24.56 -45.31 6.95
C ILE A 74 25.70 -44.29 7.02
N GLY A 75 26.28 -44.17 8.21
CA GLY A 75 27.25 -43.15 8.59
C GLY A 75 28.56 -43.22 7.79
N LEU A 76 28.99 -42.05 7.31
CA LEU A 76 30.35 -41.80 6.85
C LEU A 76 31.12 -41.06 7.94
N PRO A 77 32.41 -41.39 8.19
CA PRO A 77 33.19 -40.76 9.24
C PRO A 77 33.53 -39.30 8.87
N THR A 78 33.43 -38.42 9.87
CA THR A 78 33.78 -37.00 9.75
C THR A 78 35.30 -36.79 9.63
N LEU A 79 35.67 -35.79 8.84
CA LEU A 79 37.04 -35.43 8.43
C LEU A 79 37.94 -34.90 9.56
N ASP A 80 37.45 -34.86 10.80
CA ASP A 80 38.19 -34.35 11.98
C ASP A 80 39.08 -35.41 12.66
N GLN A 81 39.10 -36.66 12.18
CA GLN A 81 39.92 -37.73 12.79
C GLN A 81 41.30 -37.93 12.14
N ILE A 82 41.69 -37.14 11.14
CA ILE A 82 42.97 -37.34 10.42
C ILE A 82 44.08 -36.34 10.84
N ALA A 83 43.77 -35.28 11.59
CA ALA A 83 44.77 -34.26 11.94
C ALA A 83 45.15 -34.30 13.44
N LEU A 84 45.92 -35.31 13.85
CA LEU A 84 46.67 -35.30 15.12
C LEU A 84 47.76 -36.38 15.10
N LYS A 85 48.93 -36.04 14.53
CA LYS A 85 50.26 -36.62 14.86
C LYS A 85 51.35 -35.97 14.00
N SER A 86 51.95 -34.92 14.52
CA SER A 86 53.41 -34.65 14.50
C SER A 86 53.61 -33.24 15.02
N GLY A 87 54.13 -33.15 16.24
CA GLY A 87 54.54 -31.90 16.86
C GLY A 87 56.04 -31.66 16.70
N HIS A 88 56.41 -30.41 17.00
CA HIS A 88 57.74 -29.89 17.34
C HIS A 88 58.81 -29.98 16.22
N GLU A 89 59.68 -29.00 15.98
CA GLU A 89 60.16 -27.89 16.81
C GLU A 89 60.86 -26.86 15.91
N GLU A 90 60.85 -25.60 16.38
CA GLU A 90 61.87 -24.54 16.32
C GLU A 90 62.83 -24.37 15.11
N GLY A 91 63.04 -23.10 14.72
CA GLY A 91 64.24 -22.74 13.97
C GLY A 91 64.19 -21.40 13.26
N SER A 92 64.56 -20.34 13.98
CA SER A 92 64.96 -19.02 13.48
C SER A 92 65.93 -19.05 12.29
N GLY A 93 65.83 -18.08 11.38
CA GLY A 93 66.94 -17.78 10.47
C GLY A 93 66.60 -16.82 9.34
N SER A 94 66.87 -15.54 9.56
CA SER A 94 67.06 -14.51 8.54
C SER A 94 68.19 -14.89 7.58
N HIS A 95 68.06 -14.65 6.26
CA HIS A 95 69.10 -13.94 5.51
C HIS A 95 68.65 -13.50 4.11
N ASP A 96 69.24 -12.36 3.76
CA ASP A 96 69.18 -11.53 2.57
C ASP A 96 69.86 -12.13 1.31
N GLU A 97 69.48 -11.50 0.18
CA GLU A 97 70.31 -11.07 -0.96
C GLU A 97 70.89 -12.04 -2.02
N ARG A 98 70.80 -11.52 -3.27
CA ARG A 98 71.70 -11.62 -4.44
C ARG A 98 71.75 -12.96 -5.19
N SER A 99 71.42 -13.00 -6.48
CA SER A 99 72.07 -12.42 -7.68
C SER A 99 73.34 -13.15 -8.10
N ASP A 100 73.50 -13.22 -9.42
CA ASP A 100 74.64 -13.69 -10.25
C ASP A 100 74.56 -15.17 -10.67
N GLN A 101 74.35 -15.50 -11.95
CA GLN A 101 75.13 -15.27 -13.19
C GLN A 101 76.15 -16.39 -13.47
N LEU A 102 76.19 -16.79 -14.76
CA LEU A 102 77.28 -17.48 -15.47
C LEU A 102 77.47 -18.96 -15.07
N GLU A 103 77.92 -19.89 -15.90
CA GLU A 103 78.17 -20.00 -17.34
C GLU A 103 78.39 -21.50 -17.61
N THR A 104 78.22 -21.87 -18.88
CA THR A 104 78.86 -22.98 -19.61
C THR A 104 79.95 -23.81 -18.91
N SER A 105 79.90 -25.13 -19.08
CA SER A 105 81.07 -25.87 -19.59
C SER A 105 80.69 -27.29 -20.02
N SER A 106 80.82 -27.52 -21.31
CA SER A 106 80.94 -28.82 -21.96
C SER A 106 82.28 -29.47 -21.62
N TYR A 107 82.27 -30.70 -21.12
CA TYR A 107 83.44 -31.58 -21.18
C TYR A 107 83.03 -32.99 -21.61
N LEU A 108 83.43 -33.33 -22.83
CA LEU A 108 83.54 -34.68 -23.37
C LEU A 108 84.70 -35.40 -22.72
N MET A 109 84.55 -36.69 -22.42
CA MET A 109 85.63 -37.69 -22.33
C MET A 109 85.00 -39.11 -22.32
N PRO A 110 85.77 -40.17 -22.61
CA PRO A 110 85.56 -40.98 -23.80
C PRO A 110 85.11 -42.42 -23.51
N ALA A 111 84.85 -43.15 -24.59
CA ALA A 111 84.68 -44.59 -24.62
C ALA A 111 85.98 -45.32 -24.25
N ASP A 112 85.87 -46.35 -23.41
CA ASP A 112 86.58 -47.64 -23.48
C ASP A 112 85.94 -48.59 -22.44
N SER A 113 85.27 -49.65 -22.89
CA SER A 113 85.81 -51.03 -22.92
C SER A 113 86.04 -51.61 -21.51
N THR A 114 85.14 -52.49 -21.06
CA THR A 114 85.46 -53.90 -20.76
C THR A 114 84.18 -54.66 -20.44
N ALA A 115 83.99 -55.78 -21.14
CA ALA A 115 83.00 -56.79 -20.82
C ALA A 115 83.33 -57.46 -19.47
N ILE A 116 82.35 -57.49 -18.57
CA ILE A 116 82.25 -58.47 -17.49
C ILE A 116 80.78 -58.87 -17.46
N ASP A 117 80.50 -60.04 -18.03
CA ASP A 117 79.27 -60.79 -17.82
C ASP A 117 79.26 -61.27 -16.37
N GLU A 118 78.45 -60.65 -15.52
CA GLU A 118 78.05 -61.24 -14.25
C GLU A 118 76.60 -60.84 -13.97
N GLU A 119 75.68 -61.71 -14.39
CA GLU A 119 74.25 -61.62 -14.11
C GLU A 119 73.99 -61.73 -12.60
N LEU A 120 74.00 -60.58 -11.92
CA LEU A 120 73.41 -60.43 -10.60
C LEU A 120 71.97 -59.91 -10.76
N PRO A 121 70.95 -60.64 -10.29
CA PRO A 121 69.58 -60.14 -10.27
C PRO A 121 69.48 -59.11 -9.14
N LEU A 122 69.92 -57.89 -9.42
CA LEU A 122 69.58 -56.73 -8.61
C LEU A 122 68.09 -56.46 -8.81
N ASP A 123 67.29 -57.07 -7.94
CA ASP A 123 65.89 -56.74 -7.71
C ASP A 123 65.83 -55.35 -7.05
N LEU A 124 66.24 -54.33 -7.82
CA LEU A 124 66.13 -52.93 -7.46
C LEU A 124 64.62 -52.65 -7.35
N PRO A 125 64.09 -52.29 -6.16
CA PRO A 125 62.70 -51.93 -6.04
C PRO A 125 62.42 -50.83 -7.04
N LYS A 126 61.43 -51.05 -7.93
CA LYS A 126 61.00 -50.08 -8.94
C LYS A 126 60.65 -48.77 -8.24
N LEU A 127 61.62 -47.84 -8.18
CA LEU A 127 61.55 -46.54 -7.52
C LEU A 127 60.69 -45.51 -8.30
N TYR A 128 59.80 -45.98 -9.16
CA TYR A 128 58.89 -45.12 -9.91
C TYR A 128 57.44 -45.45 -9.56
N VAL A 129 56.70 -44.42 -9.17
CA VAL A 129 55.24 -44.49 -9.04
C VAL A 129 54.65 -44.34 -10.43
N GLN A 130 54.11 -45.43 -10.99
CA GLN A 130 53.42 -45.36 -12.28
C GLN A 130 52.03 -44.74 -12.10
N VAL A 131 51.91 -43.45 -12.43
CA VAL A 131 50.59 -42.78 -12.47
C VAL A 131 49.92 -43.10 -13.81
N LYS A 132 48.90 -43.96 -13.79
CA LYS A 132 48.10 -44.29 -14.98
C LYS A 132 47.06 -43.20 -15.22
N CYS A 133 47.36 -42.26 -16.12
CA CYS A 133 46.38 -41.28 -16.59
C CYS A 133 45.48 -41.91 -17.68
N ARG A 134 44.16 -41.82 -17.51
CA ARG A 134 43.18 -42.17 -18.55
C ARG A 134 42.41 -40.91 -18.93
N ALA A 135 42.48 -40.51 -20.19
CA ALA A 135 41.66 -39.43 -20.73
C ALA A 135 40.48 -40.04 -21.51
N HIS A 136 39.27 -39.56 -21.22
CA HIS A 136 38.06 -39.90 -21.99
C HIS A 136 37.67 -38.69 -22.83
N VAL A 137 37.77 -38.80 -24.15
CA VAL A 137 37.34 -37.76 -25.09
C VAL A 137 35.86 -38.01 -25.41
N ILE A 138 34.99 -37.08 -25.01
CA ILE A 138 33.55 -37.13 -25.29
C ILE A 138 33.23 -36.02 -26.27
N ASP A 139 32.74 -36.39 -27.45
CA ASP A 139 32.28 -35.45 -28.48
C ASP A 139 30.83 -35.05 -28.19
N THR A 140 30.60 -33.96 -27.45
CA THR A 140 29.25 -33.48 -27.09
C THR A 140 28.59 -32.72 -28.23
N MET A 141 27.27 -32.89 -28.42
CA MET A 141 26.48 -32.23 -29.47
C MET A 141 25.96 -30.84 -29.08
N CYS A 142 26.14 -30.41 -27.84
CA CYS A 142 25.91 -29.06 -27.32
C CYS A 142 26.92 -28.74 -26.22
N GLU A 143 27.30 -27.47 -26.08
CA GLU A 143 28.16 -27.01 -24.99
C GLU A 143 27.56 -25.81 -24.27
N LEU A 144 27.86 -25.68 -22.98
CA LEU A 144 27.60 -24.45 -22.23
C LEU A 144 28.84 -23.57 -22.27
N SER A 145 28.66 -22.26 -22.44
CA SER A 145 29.76 -21.29 -22.43
C SER A 145 30.55 -21.28 -21.12
N ALA A 146 29.97 -21.79 -20.04
CA ALA A 146 30.62 -22.01 -18.76
C ALA A 146 30.01 -23.21 -18.04
N GLN A 147 30.86 -24.07 -17.45
CA GLN A 147 30.45 -25.17 -16.57
C GLN A 147 30.35 -24.74 -15.10
N LYS A 148 30.92 -23.59 -14.76
CA LYS A 148 30.91 -23.01 -13.42
C LYS A 148 30.62 -21.51 -13.53
N VAL A 149 29.56 -21.05 -12.88
CA VAL A 149 29.11 -19.66 -12.90
C VAL A 149 29.17 -19.09 -11.49
N PHE A 150 29.82 -17.94 -11.35
CA PHE A 150 29.85 -17.17 -10.12
C PHE A 150 28.94 -15.95 -10.26
N LEU A 151 27.89 -15.89 -9.46
CA LEU A 151 27.03 -14.71 -9.37
C LEU A 151 27.64 -13.69 -8.42
N PRO A 152 27.37 -12.38 -8.61
CA PRO A 152 27.78 -11.36 -7.66
C PRO A 152 27.13 -11.61 -6.29
N PRO A 153 27.70 -11.04 -5.20
CA PRO A 153 27.09 -11.10 -3.89
C PRO A 153 25.63 -10.63 -3.93
N THR A 154 24.70 -11.50 -3.58
CA THR A 154 23.27 -11.27 -3.75
C THR A 154 22.59 -11.13 -2.40
N PRO A 155 22.00 -9.96 -2.09
CA PRO A 155 21.30 -9.82 -0.83
C PRO A 155 20.05 -10.68 -0.75
N CYS A 156 19.72 -11.18 0.45
CA CYS A 156 18.45 -11.86 0.68
C CYS A 156 17.26 -10.96 0.33
N TYR A 157 16.24 -11.52 -0.32
CA TYR A 157 15.09 -10.83 -0.93
C TYR A 157 15.42 -9.87 -2.08
N SER A 158 16.66 -9.89 -2.56
CA SER A 158 17.05 -9.24 -3.81
C SER A 158 17.16 -10.24 -4.95
N HIS A 159 17.72 -9.83 -6.08
CA HIS A 159 18.00 -10.72 -7.18
C HIS A 159 19.31 -10.38 -7.88
N SER A 160 19.92 -11.39 -8.48
CA SER A 160 21.04 -11.22 -9.40
C SER A 160 20.80 -12.03 -10.66
N ILE A 161 21.31 -11.54 -11.78
CA ILE A 161 21.11 -12.12 -13.10
C ILE A 161 22.48 -12.30 -13.76
N VAL A 162 22.74 -13.51 -14.25
CA VAL A 162 23.90 -13.80 -15.10
C VAL A 162 23.41 -14.53 -16.35
N SER A 163 23.98 -14.20 -17.50
CA SER A 163 23.71 -14.93 -18.75
C SER A 163 24.82 -15.92 -19.09
N LEU A 164 24.43 -17.11 -19.51
CA LEU A 164 25.27 -18.10 -20.19
C LEU A 164 24.74 -18.34 -21.61
N TYR A 165 25.56 -18.97 -22.45
CA TYR A 165 25.16 -19.37 -23.79
C TYR A 165 25.17 -20.89 -23.89
N LEU A 166 24.05 -21.46 -24.35
CA LEU A 166 24.01 -22.83 -24.87
C LEU A 166 24.35 -22.75 -26.35
N ARG A 167 25.42 -23.44 -26.76
CA ARG A 167 25.92 -23.42 -28.13
C ARG A 167 25.75 -24.78 -28.75
N CYS A 168 25.27 -24.83 -29.99
CA CYS A 168 25.29 -26.05 -30.77
C CYS A 168 26.65 -26.18 -31.50
N PRO A 169 27.52 -27.15 -31.17
CA PRO A 169 28.78 -27.42 -31.84
C PRO A 169 28.57 -27.69 -33.31
N ASN A 170 29.02 -26.71 -34.09
CA ASN A 170 29.55 -26.87 -35.44
C ASN A 170 30.46 -25.67 -35.80
N ARG A 171 31.07 -25.02 -34.78
CA ARG A 171 31.96 -23.86 -34.99
C ARG A 171 33.44 -24.21 -34.89
N SER A 172 33.81 -25.15 -34.00
CA SER A 172 35.20 -25.56 -33.75
C SER A 172 35.54 -26.93 -34.32
N SER A 173 34.56 -27.83 -34.39
CA SER A 173 34.62 -29.01 -35.25
C SER A 173 34.47 -28.53 -36.70
N ASN A 174 35.59 -28.30 -37.38
CA ASN A 174 35.63 -28.27 -38.84
C ASN A 174 34.74 -29.42 -39.38
N PRO A 175 34.11 -29.30 -40.56
CA PRO A 175 33.17 -30.30 -41.08
C PRO A 175 33.74 -31.72 -41.25
N GLY A 176 35.05 -31.90 -41.03
CA GLY A 176 35.69 -33.20 -40.89
C GLY A 176 35.66 -33.70 -39.44
N CYS A 177 35.20 -34.94 -39.26
CA CYS A 177 35.47 -35.74 -38.06
C CYS A 177 36.93 -35.54 -37.59
N TYR A 178 37.18 -35.45 -36.28
CA TYR A 178 38.54 -35.48 -35.70
C TYR A 178 39.38 -36.67 -36.19
N CYS A 179 38.71 -37.73 -36.67
CA CYS A 179 39.31 -38.92 -37.24
C CYS A 179 39.76 -38.78 -38.71
N GLY A 180 39.49 -37.67 -39.40
CA GLY A 180 39.85 -37.45 -40.82
C GLY A 180 39.13 -38.35 -41.85
N LYS A 181 38.31 -39.31 -41.40
CA LYS A 181 37.65 -40.32 -42.28
C LYS A 181 36.38 -39.83 -42.98
N ILE A 182 35.80 -38.71 -42.55
CA ILE A 182 34.61 -38.15 -43.20
C ILE A 182 35.09 -37.12 -44.23
N GLN A 183 35.49 -37.60 -45.41
CA GLN A 183 35.68 -36.77 -46.59
C GLN A 183 34.32 -36.57 -47.27
N GLY A 184 33.86 -35.32 -47.34
CA GLY A 184 32.61 -34.97 -48.01
C GLY A 184 31.67 -34.15 -47.13
N VAL A 185 31.74 -32.84 -47.31
CA VAL A 185 30.90 -31.84 -46.62
C VAL A 185 29.40 -32.07 -46.90
N GLU A 186 29.03 -32.77 -47.98
CA GLU A 186 27.64 -32.95 -48.41
C GLU A 186 26.89 -34.10 -47.70
N ASN A 187 27.62 -35.15 -47.26
CA ASN A 187 27.04 -36.33 -46.63
C ASN A 187 27.13 -36.33 -45.09
N ASN A 188 27.55 -35.22 -44.49
CA ASN A 188 27.65 -35.13 -43.04
C ASN A 188 26.23 -35.22 -42.39
N PRO A 189 25.91 -36.29 -41.63
CA PRO A 189 24.61 -36.45 -40.98
C PRO A 189 24.36 -35.36 -39.91
N TYR A 190 25.40 -34.67 -39.46
CA TYR A 190 25.37 -33.57 -38.51
C TYR A 190 24.95 -32.23 -39.12
N LYS A 191 24.72 -32.13 -40.45
CA LYS A 191 24.21 -30.89 -41.09
C LYS A 191 22.71 -30.65 -40.90
N GLN A 192 21.96 -31.69 -40.55
CA GLN A 192 20.51 -31.65 -40.41
C GLN A 192 20.10 -32.29 -39.09
N CYS A 193 20.52 -31.68 -37.99
CA CYS A 193 20.05 -32.04 -36.65
C CYS A 193 19.41 -30.83 -35.98
N ILE A 194 18.35 -31.12 -35.22
CA ILE A 194 17.68 -30.16 -34.34
C ILE A 194 17.84 -30.71 -32.94
N SER A 195 18.30 -29.87 -32.01
CA SER A 195 18.44 -30.25 -30.61
C SER A 195 17.38 -29.54 -29.78
N ARG A 196 16.60 -30.30 -29.04
CA ARG A 196 15.69 -29.77 -28.02
C ARG A 196 16.40 -29.75 -26.68
N PHE A 197 16.33 -28.65 -25.96
CA PHE A 197 16.93 -28.53 -24.64
C PHE A 197 15.89 -28.26 -23.55
N GLN A 198 16.17 -28.75 -22.34
CA GLN A 198 15.37 -28.50 -21.14
C GLN A 198 16.27 -28.36 -19.91
N PHE A 199 16.12 -27.24 -19.19
CA PHE A 199 16.84 -26.95 -17.95
C PHE A 199 16.05 -27.37 -16.71
N PHE A 200 16.78 -27.94 -15.75
CA PHE A 200 16.31 -28.38 -14.45
C PHE A 200 17.22 -27.82 -13.35
N VAL A 201 16.59 -27.39 -12.25
CA VAL A 201 17.26 -26.83 -11.08
C VAL A 201 16.59 -27.39 -9.84
N ASP A 202 17.40 -27.88 -8.91
CA ASP A 202 16.91 -28.54 -7.69
C ASP A 202 16.53 -27.52 -6.58
N ARG A 203 16.86 -26.24 -6.79
CA ARG A 203 16.67 -25.13 -5.82
C ARG A 203 15.68 -24.11 -6.35
N ARG A 204 14.62 -23.84 -5.57
CA ARG A 204 13.54 -22.88 -5.90
C ARG A 204 14.00 -21.43 -5.97
N GLU A 205 15.14 -21.12 -5.37
CA GLU A 205 15.71 -19.77 -5.35
C GLU A 205 16.36 -19.40 -6.69
N LEU A 206 16.68 -20.36 -7.57
CA LEU A 206 17.32 -20.13 -8.85
C LEU A 206 16.39 -20.49 -10.00
N ASP A 207 16.15 -19.53 -10.89
CA ASP A 207 15.32 -19.67 -12.09
C ASP A 207 16.18 -19.62 -13.37
N VAL A 208 15.73 -20.27 -14.43
CA VAL A 208 16.45 -20.39 -15.71
C VAL A 208 15.54 -20.01 -16.87
N GLN A 209 15.96 -19.04 -17.68
CA GLN A 209 15.14 -18.50 -18.78
C GLN A 209 15.96 -18.36 -20.08
N PRO A 210 15.56 -18.99 -21.21
CA PRO A 210 14.42 -19.90 -21.35
C PRO A 210 14.69 -21.25 -20.68
N ARG A 211 13.63 -21.88 -20.14
CA ARG A 211 13.73 -23.21 -19.52
C ARG A 211 13.75 -24.34 -20.55
N THR A 212 13.06 -24.15 -21.67
CA THR A 212 12.99 -25.09 -22.78
C THR A 212 13.10 -24.35 -24.09
N GLY A 213 13.58 -25.03 -25.11
CA GLY A 213 13.55 -24.53 -26.48
C GLY A 213 14.24 -25.48 -27.42
N ASP A 214 14.36 -25.05 -28.66
CA ASP A 214 15.08 -25.77 -29.71
C ASP A 214 16.28 -24.94 -30.15
N ILE A 215 17.37 -25.63 -30.50
CA ILE A 215 18.60 -25.02 -31.00
C ILE A 215 19.03 -25.75 -32.27
N SER A 216 19.18 -24.98 -33.34
CA SER A 216 19.71 -25.47 -34.60
C SER A 216 21.23 -25.32 -34.65
N ILE A 217 21.85 -26.03 -35.57
CA ILE A 217 23.30 -25.99 -35.80
C ILE A 217 23.78 -24.56 -36.04
N GLY A 218 24.86 -24.16 -35.36
CA GLY A 218 25.47 -22.83 -35.48
C GLY A 218 24.74 -21.70 -34.73
N GLN A 219 23.57 -21.98 -34.15
CA GLN A 219 22.86 -21.05 -33.28
C GLN A 219 23.42 -21.09 -31.86
N ASP A 220 23.30 -19.94 -31.19
CA ASP A 220 23.60 -19.78 -29.78
C ASP A 220 22.31 -19.31 -29.07
N VAL A 221 21.94 -19.98 -27.99
CA VAL A 221 20.80 -19.58 -27.15
C VAL A 221 21.32 -18.91 -25.90
N LYS A 222 20.95 -17.64 -25.70
CA LYS A 222 21.26 -16.90 -24.46
C LYS A 222 20.30 -17.35 -23.36
N VAL A 223 20.86 -17.87 -22.28
CA VAL A 223 20.13 -18.38 -21.12
C VAL A 223 20.47 -17.52 -19.91
N TYR A 224 19.47 -17.01 -19.23
CA TYR A 224 19.58 -16.22 -18.01
C TYR A 224 19.39 -17.12 -16.78
N LEU A 225 20.31 -16.99 -15.83
CA LEU A 225 20.20 -17.51 -14.48
C LEU A 225 19.77 -16.38 -13.57
N VAL A 226 18.60 -16.51 -12.95
CA VAL A 226 18.03 -15.49 -12.06
C VAL A 226 17.95 -16.04 -10.65
N LEU A 227 18.84 -15.57 -9.76
CA LEU A 227 18.89 -16.00 -8.37
C LEU A 227 18.09 -15.02 -7.49
N ARG A 228 17.15 -15.54 -6.69
CA ARG A 228 16.29 -14.81 -5.75
C ARG A 228 16.36 -15.48 -4.36
N PRO A 229 17.42 -15.21 -3.58
CA PRO A 229 17.59 -15.84 -2.28
C PRO A 229 16.49 -15.37 -1.30
N VAL A 230 15.89 -16.30 -0.56
CA VAL A 230 14.85 -16.02 0.43
C VAL A 230 15.17 -16.75 1.73
N LEU A 231 14.78 -16.17 2.87
CA LEU A 231 14.90 -16.87 4.16
C LEU A 231 14.03 -18.13 4.16
N ARG A 232 14.48 -19.15 4.88
CA ARG A 232 13.70 -20.37 5.06
C ARG A 232 12.52 -20.09 5.99
N THR A 233 11.32 -20.49 5.56
CA THR A 233 10.09 -20.28 6.33
C THR A 233 10.18 -20.86 7.75
N GLY A 234 10.83 -22.01 7.92
CA GLY A 234 11.00 -22.63 9.23
C GLY A 234 11.82 -21.79 10.21
N GLU A 235 12.88 -21.13 9.73
CA GLU A 235 13.73 -20.25 10.56
C GLU A 235 12.98 -19.00 10.97
N VAL A 236 12.25 -18.39 10.03
CA VAL A 236 11.40 -17.22 10.29
C VAL A 236 10.32 -17.54 11.32
N MET A 237 9.62 -18.68 11.17
CA MET A 237 8.55 -19.07 12.09
C MET A 237 9.10 -19.40 13.49
N LYS A 238 10.28 -20.03 13.58
CA LYS A 238 10.95 -20.28 14.86
C LYS A 238 11.31 -18.98 15.57
N ALA A 239 11.92 -18.03 14.86
CA ALA A 239 12.25 -16.71 15.39
C ALA A 239 10.99 -15.91 15.78
N ALA A 240 9.91 -15.98 15.00
CA ALA A 240 8.64 -15.34 15.33
C ALA A 240 8.02 -15.93 16.61
N ALA A 241 8.08 -17.25 16.78
CA ALA A 241 7.63 -17.91 17.99
C ALA A 241 8.46 -17.49 19.22
N GLU A 242 9.77 -17.32 19.05
CA GLU A 242 10.68 -16.87 20.12
C GLU A 242 10.40 -15.42 20.54
N ILE A 243 10.27 -14.50 19.57
CA ILE A 243 9.83 -13.11 19.83
C ILE A 243 8.50 -13.12 20.60
N LYS A 244 7.55 -13.98 20.19
CA LYS A 244 6.26 -14.06 20.86
C LYS A 244 6.32 -14.61 22.28
N ARG A 245 7.21 -15.57 22.53
CA ARG A 245 7.49 -16.08 23.88
C ARG A 245 8.07 -14.98 24.76
N TYR A 246 9.00 -14.19 24.23
CA TYR A 246 9.59 -13.06 24.96
C TYR A 246 8.53 -12.02 25.33
N GLU A 247 7.69 -11.59 24.38
CA GLU A 247 6.58 -10.65 24.66
C GLU A 247 5.60 -11.18 25.70
N ALA A 248 5.25 -12.48 25.63
CA ALA A 248 4.36 -13.10 26.60
C ALA A 248 5.00 -13.19 27.99
N ARG A 249 6.31 -13.43 28.06
CA ARG A 249 7.08 -13.44 29.31
C ARG A 249 7.11 -12.05 29.96
N GLU A 250 7.43 -11.02 29.18
CA GLU A 250 7.47 -9.63 29.66
C GLU A 250 6.11 -9.20 30.22
N LYS A 251 5.01 -9.52 29.54
CA LYS A 251 3.65 -9.22 30.04
C LYS A 251 3.33 -9.91 31.35
N LEU A 252 3.73 -11.18 31.49
CA LEU A 252 3.51 -11.91 32.74
C LEU A 252 4.35 -11.33 33.88
N ILE A 253 5.60 -10.92 33.62
CA ILE A 253 6.46 -10.24 34.59
C ILE A 253 5.83 -8.91 35.00
N GLU A 254 5.32 -8.12 34.06
CA GLU A 254 4.65 -6.84 34.32
C GLU A 254 3.38 -7.02 35.17
N ASP A 255 2.54 -8.00 34.82
CA ASP A 255 1.36 -8.38 35.60
C ASP A 255 1.72 -8.83 37.02
N TRP A 256 2.81 -9.60 37.18
CA TRP A 256 3.31 -10.04 38.47
C TRP A 256 3.85 -8.87 39.30
N ARG A 257 4.57 -7.93 38.69
CA ARG A 257 5.01 -6.69 39.34
C ARG A 257 3.82 -5.89 39.84
N LEU A 258 2.81 -5.67 39.00
CA LEU A 258 1.61 -4.92 39.38
C LEU A 258 0.83 -5.59 40.51
N LYS A 259 0.71 -6.92 40.49
CA LYS A 259 0.09 -7.69 41.59
C LYS A 259 0.89 -7.61 42.88
N SER A 260 2.22 -7.64 42.79
CA SER A 260 3.10 -7.53 43.96
C SER A 260 3.03 -6.15 44.58
N PHE A 261 3.00 -5.09 43.77
CA PHE A 261 2.77 -3.71 44.25
C PHE A 261 1.41 -3.55 44.91
N LYS A 262 0.34 -4.10 44.34
CA LYS A 262 -1.00 -4.07 44.96
C LYS A 262 -1.02 -4.77 46.31
N LYS A 263 -0.45 -5.98 46.40
CA LYS A 263 -0.34 -6.72 47.67
C LYS A 263 0.44 -5.95 48.73
N LEU A 264 1.53 -5.27 48.33
CA LEU A 264 2.31 -4.45 49.25
C LEU A 264 1.51 -3.23 49.73
N ALA A 265 0.82 -2.55 48.82
CA ALA A 265 -0.06 -1.42 49.15
C ALA A 265 -1.20 -1.84 50.09
N ASP A 266 -1.86 -2.97 49.82
CA ASP A 266 -2.93 -3.51 50.66
C ASP A 266 -2.43 -3.88 52.07
N LYS A 267 -1.18 -4.39 52.18
CA LYS A 267 -0.56 -4.70 53.46
C LYS A 267 -0.24 -3.43 54.28
N ILE A 268 0.24 -2.37 53.63
CA ILE A 268 0.50 -1.08 54.29
C ILE A 268 -0.80 -0.45 54.81
N CYS A 269 -1.88 -0.51 54.04
CA CYS A 269 -3.18 0.00 54.45
C CYS A 269 -3.76 -0.78 55.66
N THR A 270 -3.63 -2.10 55.69
CA THR A 270 -4.19 -2.93 56.78
C THR A 270 -3.40 -2.83 58.09
N GLU A 271 -2.07 -2.63 58.04
CA GLU A 271 -1.25 -2.42 59.25
C GLU A 271 -1.44 -1.01 59.87
N GLY A 272 -1.85 -0.01 59.09
CA GLY A 272 -2.12 1.36 59.56
C GLY A 272 -3.38 1.48 60.43
N GLU A 273 -4.44 0.72 60.13
CA GLU A 273 -5.71 0.80 60.86
C GLU A 273 -5.68 0.06 62.21
N THR A 274 -4.88 -1.00 62.32
CA THR A 274 -4.85 -1.86 63.52
C THR A 274 -4.12 -1.20 64.70
N LYS A 275 -3.31 -0.16 64.49
CA LYS A 275 -2.58 0.55 65.57
C LYS A 275 -3.31 1.74 66.17
N GLN A 276 -4.49 2.14 65.67
CA GLN A 276 -5.25 3.26 66.25
C GLN A 276 -6.34 2.85 67.26
N LEU A 277 -6.76 1.58 67.34
CA LEU A 277 -7.82 1.16 68.27
C LEU A 277 -7.36 0.71 69.67
N THR A 278 -6.06 0.54 69.94
CA THR A 278 -5.56 0.15 71.28
C THR A 278 -5.04 1.33 72.13
N ARG A 279 -5.22 2.58 71.69
CA ARG A 279 -4.83 3.78 72.47
C ARG A 279 -6.03 4.57 73.00
N THR A 280 -7.02 3.87 73.53
CA THR A 280 -7.98 4.48 74.48
C THR A 280 -7.95 3.71 75.79
N LYS A 281 -7.74 4.45 76.90
CA LYS A 281 -7.80 4.07 78.33
C LYS A 281 -6.49 3.62 79.00
N SER A 282 -5.65 4.59 79.34
CA SER A 282 -5.01 4.62 80.67
C SER A 282 -4.98 6.05 81.20
N ALA A 283 -5.89 6.32 82.13
CA ALA A 283 -5.97 7.57 82.88
C ALA A 283 -5.23 7.42 84.22
N ASN A 284 -4.64 8.54 84.66
CA ASN A 284 -4.29 8.89 86.04
C ASN A 284 -3.23 8.06 86.79
N THR A 285 -2.01 8.59 86.85
CA THR A 285 -1.37 8.83 88.16
C THR A 285 -0.46 10.06 88.08
N LYS A 286 -0.77 11.06 88.91
CA LYS A 286 0.06 12.26 89.17
C LYS A 286 1.32 11.84 89.92
N SER A 287 2.48 12.38 89.54
CA SER A 287 3.45 12.86 90.52
C SER A 287 4.34 13.95 89.91
N LYS A 288 4.55 14.98 90.72
CA LYS A 288 5.37 16.17 90.50
C LYS A 288 6.86 15.82 90.61
N ASN A 289 7.69 16.85 90.41
CA ASN A 289 9.15 16.98 90.60
C ASN A 289 9.97 16.61 89.36
N LYS A 290 11.03 17.35 89.03
CA LYS A 290 11.66 18.56 89.56
C LYS A 290 12.75 18.92 88.53
N GLU A 291 13.10 20.19 88.48
CA GLU A 291 14.25 20.74 87.76
C GLU A 291 15.47 19.81 87.76
N ASN A 292 16.16 19.70 86.61
CA ASN A 292 17.55 20.15 86.61
C ASN A 292 18.10 20.40 85.20
N LYS A 293 18.95 21.42 85.21
CA LYS A 293 19.82 22.01 84.21
C LYS A 293 20.99 21.07 83.87
N ASN A 294 21.77 21.47 82.86
CA ASN A 294 23.12 20.98 82.50
C ASN A 294 23.11 19.74 81.58
N ASP A 295 23.97 19.54 80.59
CA ASP A 295 25.10 20.28 80.01
C ASP A 295 25.51 19.49 78.75
N VAL A 296 26.28 20.15 77.90
CA VAL A 296 27.04 19.67 76.75
C VAL A 296 27.55 18.23 76.88
N THR A 297 27.35 17.38 75.87
CA THR A 297 28.46 16.69 75.17
C THR A 297 28.01 15.90 73.94
N THR A 298 28.75 16.16 72.87
CA THR A 298 29.01 15.30 71.71
C THR A 298 29.25 13.83 72.09
N GLY A 299 28.59 12.90 71.41
CA GLY A 299 28.88 11.48 71.55
C GLY A 299 28.07 10.65 70.56
N ALA A 300 28.76 10.18 69.52
CA ALA A 300 28.25 9.30 68.48
C ALA A 300 27.66 8.00 69.04
N THR A 301 26.51 7.60 68.51
CA THR A 301 26.21 6.21 68.14
C THR A 301 25.12 6.25 67.07
N ASP A 302 25.56 6.28 65.82
CA ASP A 302 24.77 5.90 64.65
C ASP A 302 24.42 4.40 64.78
N ASP A 303 23.24 4.10 65.31
CA ASP A 303 22.70 2.74 65.30
C ASP A 303 21.17 2.77 65.04
N VAL A 304 20.77 3.62 64.09
CA VAL A 304 19.43 3.57 63.49
C VAL A 304 19.45 2.53 62.38
N THR A 305 19.47 1.28 62.83
CA THR A 305 18.71 0.15 62.28
C THR A 305 18.47 0.20 60.77
N GLN A 306 19.54 -0.01 60.00
CA GLN A 306 19.51 -0.25 58.55
C GLN A 306 19.01 -1.68 58.23
N SER A 307 17.96 -2.16 58.91
CA SER A 307 17.44 -3.54 58.78
C SER A 307 16.07 -3.63 58.08
N CYS A 308 15.93 -2.97 56.94
CA CYS A 308 14.79 -3.17 56.04
C CYS A 308 15.21 -3.42 54.58
N PHE A 309 16.41 -3.96 54.35
CA PHE A 309 16.69 -4.62 53.07
C PHE A 309 15.95 -5.96 53.04
N SER A 310 14.67 -5.90 52.71
CA SER A 310 13.91 -7.08 52.32
C SER A 310 14.64 -7.77 51.17
N GLU A 311 14.86 -9.08 51.29
CA GLU A 311 15.51 -9.91 50.27
C GLU A 311 14.96 -9.59 48.86
N PRO A 312 15.82 -9.51 47.82
CA PRO A 312 15.37 -9.26 46.46
C PRO A 312 14.34 -10.31 46.07
N VAL A 313 13.13 -9.87 45.78
CA VAL A 313 12.01 -10.75 45.45
C VAL A 313 12.41 -11.58 44.22
N LYS A 314 12.67 -12.87 44.42
CA LYS A 314 13.07 -13.78 43.35
C LYS A 314 11.98 -13.81 42.27
N GLU A 315 12.38 -13.52 41.04
CA GLU A 315 11.49 -13.53 39.89
C GLU A 315 10.94 -14.96 39.68
N PRO A 316 9.62 -15.15 39.54
CA PRO A 316 9.03 -16.47 39.40
C PRO A 316 9.41 -17.14 38.07
N GLU A 317 9.72 -18.43 38.09
CA GLU A 317 9.90 -19.24 36.88
C GLU A 317 8.56 -19.45 36.18
N MET A 318 8.32 -18.69 35.11
CA MET A 318 7.07 -18.74 34.36
C MET A 318 7.16 -19.70 33.16
N LYS A 319 6.40 -20.80 33.18
CA LYS A 319 6.30 -21.76 32.07
C LYS A 319 5.24 -21.30 31.05
N ILE A 320 5.68 -20.83 29.88
CA ILE A 320 4.79 -20.44 28.77
C ILE A 320 4.51 -21.66 27.90
N ASN A 321 3.23 -22.03 27.73
CA ASN A 321 2.84 -23.11 26.84
C ASN A 321 2.92 -22.65 25.37
N PRO A 322 3.79 -23.26 24.53
CA PRO A 322 3.99 -22.84 23.15
C PRO A 322 2.75 -22.99 22.27
N ALA A 323 1.87 -23.96 22.56
CA ALA A 323 0.67 -24.24 21.75
C ALA A 323 -0.39 -23.14 21.83
N LYS A 324 -0.32 -22.26 22.83
CA LYS A 324 -1.27 -21.15 23.01
C LYS A 324 -0.84 -19.85 22.34
N LEU A 325 0.37 -19.79 21.80
CA LEU A 325 0.90 -18.57 21.18
C LEU A 325 0.36 -18.41 19.76
N LYS A 326 -0.51 -17.41 19.57
CA LYS A 326 -0.95 -16.99 18.24
C LYS A 326 0.12 -16.09 17.63
N ILE A 327 0.80 -16.59 16.60
CA ILE A 327 1.78 -15.83 15.82
C ILE A 327 1.02 -15.02 14.78
N ASN A 328 1.17 -13.70 14.82
CA ASN A 328 0.56 -12.78 13.86
C ASN A 328 1.57 -12.38 12.78
N ALA A 329 1.06 -11.82 11.67
CA ALA A 329 1.85 -11.24 10.58
C ALA A 329 2.97 -10.28 11.06
N LYS A 330 2.65 -9.42 12.04
CA LYS A 330 3.62 -8.50 12.65
C LYS A 330 4.80 -9.22 13.32
N ASP A 331 4.53 -10.35 13.97
CA ASP A 331 5.56 -11.16 14.63
C ASP A 331 6.48 -11.81 13.58
N ILE A 332 5.90 -12.27 12.47
CA ILE A 332 6.64 -12.82 11.31
C ILE A 332 7.53 -11.76 10.68
N PHE A 333 7.02 -10.54 10.46
CA PHE A 333 7.82 -9.44 9.91
C PHE A 333 8.95 -9.03 10.85
N ALA A 334 8.68 -8.92 12.16
CA ALA A 334 9.70 -8.62 13.16
C ALA A 334 10.81 -9.69 13.17
N ALA A 335 10.44 -10.97 13.07
CA ALA A 335 11.38 -12.08 12.95
C ALA A 335 12.22 -12.02 11.68
N LYS A 336 11.60 -11.80 10.51
CA LYS A 336 12.32 -11.59 9.23
C LYS A 336 13.33 -10.45 9.35
N LYS A 337 12.91 -9.33 9.93
CA LYS A 337 13.77 -8.17 10.14
C LYS A 337 14.96 -8.49 11.03
N ASN A 338 14.74 -9.10 12.19
CA ASN A 338 15.80 -9.47 13.13
C ASN A 338 16.80 -10.45 12.51
N LEU A 339 16.31 -11.52 11.86
CA LEU A 339 17.15 -12.51 11.17
C LEU A 339 18.02 -11.86 10.08
N LEU A 340 17.45 -10.95 9.30
CA LEU A 340 18.21 -10.24 8.26
C LEU A 340 19.22 -9.26 8.86
N GLU A 341 18.91 -8.59 9.97
CA GLU A 341 19.86 -7.69 10.64
C GLU A 341 21.11 -8.41 11.15
N THR A 342 20.95 -9.66 11.63
CA THR A 342 22.03 -10.50 12.16
C THR A 342 22.58 -11.51 11.14
N MET A 343 22.10 -11.51 9.90
CA MET A 343 22.49 -12.52 8.91
C MET A 343 23.98 -12.38 8.53
N GLU A 344 24.71 -13.49 8.66
CA GLU A 344 26.06 -13.62 8.16
C GLU A 344 26.08 -14.02 6.68
N THR A 345 27.18 -13.68 6.00
CA THR A 345 27.34 -14.05 4.59
C THR A 345 27.54 -15.56 4.49
N HIS A 346 26.76 -16.22 3.65
CA HIS A 346 26.86 -17.66 3.44
C HIS A 346 26.87 -18.01 1.95
N GLY A 347 27.47 -19.15 1.62
CA GLY A 347 27.53 -19.63 0.24
C GLY A 347 26.21 -20.26 -0.20
N PHE A 348 25.73 -19.85 -1.37
CA PHE A 348 24.73 -20.58 -2.14
C PHE A 348 25.44 -21.39 -3.22
N GLU A 349 25.13 -22.68 -3.28
CA GLU A 349 25.64 -23.60 -4.28
C GLU A 349 24.50 -24.47 -4.81
N THR A 350 24.41 -24.60 -6.13
CA THR A 350 23.50 -25.53 -6.80
C THR A 350 24.05 -25.99 -8.14
N THR A 351 23.49 -27.06 -8.70
CA THR A 351 23.81 -27.54 -10.05
C THR A 351 22.59 -27.43 -10.95
N VAL A 352 22.74 -26.71 -12.05
CA VAL A 352 21.76 -26.65 -13.14
C VAL A 352 22.04 -27.80 -14.11
N LYS A 353 21.05 -28.63 -14.40
CA LYS A 353 21.12 -29.72 -15.38
C LYS A 353 20.41 -29.29 -16.66
N CYS A 354 21.05 -29.48 -17.81
CA CYS A 354 20.46 -29.25 -19.12
C CYS A 354 20.36 -30.59 -19.84
N LEU A 355 19.14 -31.09 -20.03
CA LEU A 355 18.89 -32.26 -20.86
C LEU A 355 18.81 -31.81 -22.30
N ILE A 356 19.55 -32.48 -23.18
CA ILE A 356 19.53 -32.21 -24.62
C ILE A 356 19.10 -33.49 -25.33
N GLU A 357 18.13 -33.36 -26.21
CA GLU A 357 17.74 -34.40 -27.14
C GLU A 357 18.00 -33.91 -28.57
N THR A 358 19.01 -34.51 -29.22
CA THR A 358 19.37 -34.21 -30.60
C THR A 358 18.76 -35.24 -31.53
N GLN A 359 17.92 -34.78 -32.46
CA GLN A 359 17.32 -35.61 -33.48
C GLN A 359 18.04 -35.42 -34.81
N PHE A 360 18.47 -36.53 -35.41
CA PHE A 360 19.14 -36.55 -36.71
C PHE A 360 18.13 -36.77 -37.82
N LEU A 361 17.74 -35.70 -38.53
CA LEU A 361 16.63 -35.73 -39.50
C LEU A 361 16.82 -36.79 -40.60
N LYS A 362 18.06 -36.98 -41.08
CA LYS A 362 18.36 -37.98 -42.12
C LYS A 362 18.31 -39.43 -41.65
N THR A 363 18.64 -39.69 -40.38
CA THR A 363 18.82 -41.07 -39.87
C THR A 363 17.70 -41.51 -38.94
N GLY A 364 16.86 -40.58 -38.47
CA GLY A 364 15.86 -40.81 -37.43
C GLY A 364 16.46 -41.14 -36.05
N LYS A 365 17.79 -41.15 -35.91
CA LYS A 365 18.45 -41.44 -34.62
C LYS A 365 18.24 -40.28 -33.66
N VAL A 366 18.13 -40.62 -32.38
CA VAL A 366 18.01 -39.66 -31.28
C VAL A 366 19.18 -39.86 -30.34
N ARG A 367 19.87 -38.78 -30.00
CA ARG A 367 20.97 -38.76 -29.04
C ARG A 367 20.55 -37.91 -27.84
N ARG A 368 20.79 -38.42 -26.63
CA ARG A 368 20.48 -37.72 -25.38
C ARG A 368 21.75 -37.39 -24.62
N GLU A 369 21.85 -36.15 -24.17
CA GLU A 369 22.98 -35.66 -23.39
C GLU A 369 22.49 -34.91 -22.15
N THR A 370 23.36 -34.80 -21.16
CA THR A 370 23.10 -34.00 -19.96
C THR A 370 24.30 -33.14 -19.66
N LEU A 371 24.15 -31.83 -19.84
CA LEU A 371 25.14 -30.86 -19.41
C LEU A 371 24.86 -30.44 -17.97
N LYS A 372 25.93 -30.15 -17.22
CA LYS A 372 25.84 -29.69 -15.83
C LYS A 372 26.56 -28.35 -15.72
N CYS A 373 25.94 -27.40 -15.04
CA CYS A 373 26.52 -26.12 -14.69
C CYS A 373 26.43 -25.90 -13.18
N ARG A 374 27.59 -25.74 -12.53
CA ARG A 374 27.68 -25.44 -11.10
C ARG A 374 27.54 -23.94 -10.88
N VAL A 375 26.58 -23.53 -10.07
CA VAL A 375 26.26 -22.14 -9.81
C VAL A 375 26.62 -21.81 -8.35
N LEU A 376 27.43 -20.78 -8.17
CA LEU A 376 27.93 -20.32 -6.88
C LEU A 376 27.58 -18.85 -6.66
N CYS A 377 27.13 -18.50 -5.46
CA CYS A 377 26.84 -17.11 -5.10
C CYS A 377 27.02 -16.87 -3.60
N PRO A 378 27.73 -15.82 -3.17
CA PRO A 378 27.68 -15.39 -1.78
C PRO A 378 26.36 -14.66 -1.50
N ILE A 379 25.55 -15.20 -0.60
CA ILE A 379 24.32 -14.55 -0.11
C ILE A 379 24.70 -13.59 1.01
N VAL A 380 24.40 -12.32 0.82
CA VAL A 380 24.80 -11.25 1.74
C VAL A 380 23.59 -10.63 2.44
N ARG A 381 23.86 -9.90 3.52
CA ARG A 381 22.84 -9.13 4.23
C ARG A 381 22.29 -7.98 3.38
N PRO A 382 20.96 -7.83 3.25
CA PRO A 382 20.37 -6.65 2.59
C PRO A 382 20.56 -5.39 3.43
N ASP A 383 20.53 -4.23 2.78
CA ASP A 383 20.54 -2.94 3.49
C ASP A 383 19.14 -2.35 3.71
N ILE A 384 18.14 -2.82 2.95
CA ILE A 384 16.72 -2.49 3.11
C ILE A 384 15.83 -3.73 3.22
N ILE A 385 14.69 -3.55 3.90
CA ILE A 385 13.55 -4.47 3.89
C ILE A 385 12.29 -3.66 3.58
N VAL A 386 11.39 -4.25 2.81
CA VAL A 386 10.13 -3.64 2.43
C VAL A 386 8.97 -4.34 3.15
N GLU A 387 8.18 -3.59 3.92
CA GLU A 387 6.95 -4.04 4.59
C GLU A 387 5.76 -3.67 3.69
N THR A 388 5.08 -4.68 3.16
CA THR A 388 3.83 -4.54 2.41
C THR A 388 2.63 -4.90 3.30
N PRO A 389 1.42 -4.39 3.00
CA PRO A 389 0.23 -4.70 3.80
C PRO A 389 -0.11 -6.19 3.87
N ASP A 390 0.16 -6.92 2.79
CA ASP A 390 -0.20 -8.33 2.63
C ASP A 390 1.00 -9.29 2.81
N GLU A 391 2.16 -8.79 3.27
CA GLU A 391 3.46 -9.50 3.34
C GLU A 391 4.02 -10.08 2.04
N GLU A 392 3.28 -9.97 0.93
CA GLU A 392 3.71 -10.37 -0.40
C GLU A 392 4.36 -9.20 -1.14
N PRO A 393 5.28 -9.45 -2.08
CA PRO A 393 5.83 -8.41 -2.97
C PRO A 393 4.81 -7.99 -4.06
N VAL A 394 3.51 -8.13 -3.77
CA VAL A 394 2.40 -7.82 -4.68
C VAL A 394 1.48 -6.82 -4.00
N LEU A 395 1.34 -5.64 -4.59
CA LEU A 395 0.44 -4.59 -4.14
C LEU A 395 -0.92 -4.74 -4.83
N LYS A 396 -1.91 -5.22 -4.08
CA LYS A 396 -3.25 -5.51 -4.60
C LYS A 396 -4.17 -4.28 -4.50
N PHE A 397 -4.24 -3.51 -5.57
CA PHE A 397 -5.21 -2.41 -5.71
C PHE A 397 -6.64 -2.94 -5.91
N GLY A 398 -6.79 -4.15 -6.43
CA GLY A 398 -8.11 -4.75 -6.68
C GLY A 398 -8.93 -3.93 -7.66
N ARG A 399 -10.26 -4.06 -7.59
CA ARG A 399 -11.20 -3.30 -8.43
C ARG A 399 -11.29 -1.86 -7.97
N THR A 400 -10.83 -0.94 -8.81
CA THR A 400 -10.82 0.50 -8.52
C THR A 400 -11.58 1.22 -9.63
N ALA A 401 -12.55 2.05 -9.26
CA ALA A 401 -13.31 2.78 -10.26
C ALA A 401 -12.41 3.82 -10.96
N ILE A 402 -12.53 3.94 -12.28
CA ILE A 402 -11.78 4.94 -13.05
C ILE A 402 -12.13 6.33 -12.52
N GLY A 403 -11.11 7.15 -12.30
CA GLY A 403 -11.23 8.47 -11.67
C GLY A 403 -11.18 8.47 -10.14
N SER A 404 -11.27 7.31 -9.49
CA SER A 404 -11.05 7.20 -8.04
C SER A 404 -9.57 7.08 -7.69
N LYS A 405 -9.20 7.44 -6.46
CA LYS A 405 -7.84 7.34 -5.93
C LYS A 405 -7.78 6.25 -4.85
N LYS A 406 -6.96 5.23 -5.07
CA LYS A 406 -6.59 4.24 -4.04
C LYS A 406 -5.11 4.41 -3.70
N VAL A 407 -4.80 4.49 -2.42
CA VAL A 407 -3.42 4.65 -1.93
C VAL A 407 -3.05 3.41 -1.12
N ILE A 408 -1.99 2.73 -1.54
CA ILE A 408 -1.34 1.67 -0.77
C ILE A 408 -0.02 2.24 -0.27
N THR A 409 0.19 2.20 1.04
CA THR A 409 1.45 2.65 1.65
C THR A 409 2.34 1.45 1.89
N VAL A 410 3.57 1.54 1.40
CA VAL A 410 4.64 0.57 1.62
C VAL A 410 5.68 1.21 2.52
N LYS A 411 6.19 0.48 3.52
CA LYS A 411 7.23 1.01 4.41
C LYS A 411 8.58 0.40 4.05
N VAL A 412 9.59 1.23 3.89
CA VAL A 412 10.97 0.81 3.63
C VAL A 412 11.76 0.98 4.92
N HIS A 413 12.30 -0.12 5.44
CA HIS A 413 13.09 -0.16 6.66
C HIS A 413 14.57 -0.26 6.30
N ASN A 414 15.38 0.65 6.84
CA ASN A 414 16.84 0.51 6.79
C ASN A 414 17.27 -0.54 7.83
N VAL A 415 17.88 -1.63 7.38
CA VAL A 415 18.46 -2.67 8.23
C VAL A 415 19.99 -2.63 8.24
N SER A 416 20.58 -1.70 7.50
CA SER A 416 22.00 -1.40 7.63
C SER A 416 22.26 -0.49 8.83
N ARG A 417 23.49 -0.56 9.37
CA ARG A 417 23.97 0.37 10.41
C ARG A 417 24.40 1.74 9.82
N THR A 418 24.20 1.94 8.52
CA THR A 418 24.68 3.09 7.77
C THR A 418 23.51 3.88 7.19
N ARG A 419 23.72 5.17 6.89
CA ARG A 419 22.72 5.94 6.13
C ARG A 419 22.69 5.43 4.69
N ILE A 420 21.50 5.16 4.19
CA ILE A 420 21.27 4.67 2.83
C ILE A 420 20.46 5.67 2.04
N ARG A 421 20.73 5.74 0.73
CA ARG A 421 19.90 6.51 -0.21
C ARG A 421 19.05 5.53 -0.99
N VAL A 422 17.75 5.56 -0.73
CA VAL A 422 16.77 4.75 -1.45
C VAL A 422 16.49 5.41 -2.79
N LYS A 423 16.61 4.63 -3.86
CA LYS A 423 16.18 4.92 -5.22
C LYS A 423 14.94 4.08 -5.52
N HIS A 424 14.19 4.49 -6.52
CA HIS A 424 13.03 3.78 -7.00
C HIS A 424 12.98 3.90 -8.52
N SER A 425 12.48 2.86 -9.20
CA SER A 425 12.29 2.89 -10.65
C SER A 425 11.04 3.70 -11.05
N LEU A 426 10.70 3.69 -12.34
CA LEU A 426 9.80 4.61 -13.09
C LEU A 426 8.35 4.78 -12.59
N LEU A 427 8.00 4.33 -11.38
CA LEU A 427 6.81 4.79 -10.68
C LEU A 427 7.23 5.83 -9.65
N ASN A 428 7.05 7.12 -9.95
CA ASN A 428 7.29 8.20 -8.98
C ASN A 428 6.33 8.03 -7.78
N PRO A 429 6.79 7.58 -6.60
CA PRO A 429 5.95 7.26 -5.45
C PRO A 429 5.49 8.52 -4.71
N ILE A 430 6.01 9.69 -5.11
CA ILE A 430 5.72 11.00 -4.52
C ILE A 430 4.64 11.75 -5.34
N GLY A 431 4.33 11.28 -6.56
CA GLY A 431 3.27 11.83 -7.42
C GLY A 431 1.98 10.98 -7.42
N PRO A 432 0.82 11.54 -7.80
CA PRO A 432 -0.34 10.72 -8.14
C PRO A 432 0.04 9.79 -9.30
N PHE A 433 -0.04 8.47 -9.08
CA PHE A 433 -0.03 7.52 -10.19
C PHE A 433 -1.34 7.72 -10.96
N THR A 434 -1.28 8.52 -12.01
CA THR A 434 -2.24 8.45 -13.11
C THR A 434 -1.71 7.39 -14.05
N CYS A 435 -2.34 6.20 -14.04
CA CYS A 435 -2.25 5.32 -15.19
C CYS A 435 -2.62 6.17 -16.41
N PRO A 436 -1.70 6.42 -17.36
CA PRO A 436 -2.06 7.15 -18.56
C PRO A 436 -3.19 6.35 -19.23
N LEU A 437 -4.31 7.02 -19.48
CA LEU A 437 -5.59 6.50 -19.98
C LEU A 437 -5.52 5.73 -21.32
N SER A 438 -4.33 5.38 -21.81
CA SER A 438 -4.09 4.70 -23.08
C SER A 438 -3.86 3.19 -22.96
N ILE A 439 -3.69 2.62 -21.76
CA ILE A 439 -3.62 1.16 -21.59
C ILE A 439 -5.05 0.62 -21.44
N PRO A 440 -5.46 -0.45 -22.17
CA PRO A 440 -6.79 -1.03 -22.06
C PRO A 440 -7.13 -1.32 -20.59
N LEU A 441 -8.17 -0.61 -20.12
CA LEU A 441 -8.53 -0.34 -18.73
C LEU A 441 -8.81 -1.57 -17.84
N SER A 442 -8.69 -2.79 -18.33
CA SER A 442 -9.18 -3.99 -17.63
C SER A 442 -8.19 -4.55 -16.62
N GLN A 443 -6.88 -4.58 -16.89
CA GLN A 443 -5.91 -5.19 -15.97
C GLN A 443 -4.55 -4.49 -16.02
N MET A 444 -4.04 -4.13 -14.84
CA MET A 444 -2.71 -3.55 -14.65
C MET A 444 -1.86 -4.57 -13.87
N ASP A 445 -0.71 -4.93 -14.43
CA ASP A 445 0.32 -5.79 -13.84
C ASP A 445 1.68 -5.13 -14.11
N GLU A 446 2.04 -4.16 -13.27
CA GLU A 446 3.26 -3.36 -13.46
C GLU A 446 4.29 -3.65 -12.38
N PHE A 447 5.54 -3.80 -12.80
CA PHE A 447 6.67 -4.01 -11.90
C PHE A 447 7.39 -2.69 -11.65
N PHE A 448 7.74 -2.43 -10.40
CA PHE A 448 8.64 -1.36 -10.03
C PHE A 448 9.61 -1.82 -8.96
N GLU A 449 10.69 -1.09 -8.81
CA GLU A 449 11.78 -1.47 -7.93
C GLU A 449 12.02 -0.39 -6.90
N VAL A 450 12.27 -0.83 -5.68
CA VAL A 450 12.86 -0.02 -4.62
C VAL A 450 14.29 -0.52 -4.45
N SER A 451 15.27 0.33 -4.71
CA SER A 451 16.67 -0.08 -4.75
C SER A 451 17.58 0.82 -3.95
N THR A 452 18.67 0.25 -3.49
CA THR A 452 19.83 0.94 -2.93
C THR A 452 21.04 0.64 -3.82
N VAL A 453 22.25 0.90 -3.31
CA VAL A 453 23.48 0.48 -3.99
C VAL A 453 23.65 -1.05 -3.93
N LYS A 454 23.13 -1.70 -2.88
CA LYS A 454 23.38 -3.13 -2.63
C LYS A 454 22.15 -3.99 -2.88
N THR A 455 20.96 -3.51 -2.54
CA THR A 455 19.72 -4.29 -2.53
C THR A 455 18.73 -3.72 -3.52
N ILE A 456 18.19 -4.58 -4.37
CA ILE A 456 17.08 -4.29 -5.28
C ILE A 456 15.88 -5.11 -4.83
N PHE A 457 14.76 -4.46 -4.52
CA PHE A 457 13.52 -5.10 -4.13
C PHE A 457 12.44 -4.81 -5.18
N SER A 458 12.00 -5.84 -5.89
CA SER A 458 10.99 -5.72 -6.93
C SER A 458 9.58 -5.89 -6.33
N LEU A 459 8.70 -4.95 -6.63
CA LEU A 459 7.29 -4.95 -6.26
C LEU A 459 6.45 -5.06 -7.52
N ASN A 460 5.35 -5.82 -7.43
CA ASN A 460 4.37 -5.93 -8.49
C ASN A 460 3.08 -5.23 -8.07
N ALA A 461 2.66 -4.19 -8.79
CA ALA A 461 1.38 -3.54 -8.61
C ALA A 461 0.31 -4.19 -9.50
N LYS A 462 -0.72 -4.77 -8.86
CA LYS A 462 -1.86 -5.39 -9.55
C LYS A 462 -3.16 -4.66 -9.26
N GLY A 463 -3.93 -4.37 -10.31
CA GLY A 463 -5.22 -3.72 -10.19
C GLY A 463 -6.12 -3.94 -11.40
N GLU A 464 -7.41 -3.71 -11.21
CA GLU A 464 -8.43 -3.76 -12.27
C GLU A 464 -9.19 -2.42 -12.28
N GLY A 465 -9.15 -1.72 -13.41
CA GLY A 465 -9.87 -0.48 -13.62
C GLY A 465 -11.33 -0.77 -14.00
N ILE A 466 -12.28 -0.21 -13.24
CA ILE A 466 -13.71 -0.39 -13.51
C ILE A 466 -14.33 0.93 -13.93
N VAL A 467 -15.00 0.97 -15.09
CA VAL A 467 -15.79 2.14 -15.48
C VAL A 467 -16.90 2.37 -14.44
N PRO A 468 -16.98 3.55 -13.81
CA PRO A 468 -18.00 3.82 -12.80
C PRO A 468 -19.40 3.72 -13.43
N LYS A 469 -20.31 3.02 -12.75
CA LYS A 469 -21.73 2.92 -13.11
C LYS A 469 -22.55 3.19 -11.86
N TYR A 470 -23.47 4.14 -11.94
CA TYR A 470 -24.27 4.56 -10.82
C TYR A 470 -25.62 5.13 -11.29
N LYS A 471 -26.57 5.20 -10.36
CA LYS A 471 -27.86 5.85 -10.56
C LYS A 471 -28.16 6.78 -9.39
N ILE A 472 -28.53 8.02 -9.68
CA ILE A 472 -28.85 9.05 -8.67
C ILE A 472 -30.36 9.25 -8.66
N ILE A 473 -30.97 9.31 -7.48
CA ILE A 473 -32.42 9.46 -7.32
C ILE A 473 -32.72 10.50 -6.23
N PRO A 474 -33.47 11.57 -6.50
CA PRO A 474 -34.04 11.93 -7.79
C PRO A 474 -32.98 12.48 -8.77
N GLU A 475 -33.25 12.36 -10.07
CA GLU A 475 -32.46 13.03 -11.11
C GLU A 475 -33.02 14.46 -11.28
N PHE A 476 -32.26 15.47 -10.88
CA PHE A 476 -32.62 16.88 -11.07
C PHE A 476 -31.37 17.72 -11.33
N GLY A 477 -31.54 18.82 -12.07
CA GLY A 477 -30.53 19.88 -12.17
C GLY A 477 -30.76 21.01 -11.15
N VAL A 478 -32.03 21.29 -10.84
CA VAL A 478 -32.44 22.32 -9.89
C VAL A 478 -33.41 21.73 -8.88
N GLN A 479 -33.23 22.03 -7.59
CA GLN A 479 -34.11 21.59 -6.51
C GLN A 479 -34.53 22.77 -5.64
N TYR A 480 -35.83 22.95 -5.50
CA TYR A 480 -36.40 23.95 -4.60
C TYR A 480 -36.57 23.41 -3.18
N LEU A 481 -36.22 24.21 -2.18
CA LEU A 481 -36.30 23.93 -0.75
C LEU A 481 -36.96 25.09 -0.02
N GLU A 482 -38.06 24.81 0.69
CA GLU A 482 -38.69 25.79 1.57
C GLU A 482 -38.45 25.42 3.02
N ALA A 483 -38.05 26.39 3.84
CA ALA A 483 -37.90 26.24 5.28
C ALA A 483 -38.65 27.33 6.03
N ASP A 484 -39.30 26.96 7.14
CA ASP A 484 -39.81 27.93 8.11
C ASP A 484 -38.61 28.51 8.90
N GLU A 485 -38.70 29.75 9.44
CA GLU A 485 -37.61 30.44 10.16
C GLU A 485 -36.86 29.61 11.23
N GLU A 486 -37.49 28.57 11.77
CA GLU A 486 -36.93 27.71 12.83
C GLU A 486 -36.77 26.24 12.41
N LYS A 487 -37.15 25.86 11.19
CA LYS A 487 -37.09 24.47 10.72
C LYS A 487 -36.05 24.33 9.63
N THR A 488 -35.26 23.27 9.71
CA THR A 488 -34.36 22.87 8.63
C THR A 488 -35.10 21.96 7.67
N THR A 489 -34.96 22.22 6.38
CA THR A 489 -35.48 21.34 5.33
C THR A 489 -34.32 20.57 4.72
N GLU A 490 -34.45 19.25 4.64
CA GLU A 490 -33.41 18.35 4.14
C GLU A 490 -33.82 17.75 2.80
N CYS A 491 -32.96 17.92 1.80
CA CYS A 491 -33.01 17.17 0.56
C CYS A 491 -32.15 15.91 0.70
N VAL A 492 -32.76 14.73 0.56
CA VAL A 492 -32.06 13.44 0.60
C VAL A 492 -31.98 12.87 -0.82
N ILE A 493 -30.76 12.67 -1.29
CA ILE A 493 -30.44 12.17 -2.62
C ILE A 493 -29.88 10.76 -2.46
N VAL A 494 -30.58 9.77 -2.99
CA VAL A 494 -30.18 8.37 -2.92
C VAL A 494 -29.31 8.04 -4.12
N VAL A 495 -28.10 7.58 -3.87
CA VAL A 495 -27.16 7.17 -4.91
C VAL A 495 -27.00 5.65 -4.87
N HIS A 496 -27.17 5.01 -6.01
CA HIS A 496 -27.01 3.57 -6.21
C HIS A 496 -25.69 3.33 -6.93
N ASN A 497 -24.77 2.59 -6.31
CA ASN A 497 -23.59 2.10 -6.98
C ASN A 497 -23.92 0.82 -7.75
N GLU A 498 -23.89 0.89 -9.09
CA GLU A 498 -24.18 -0.24 -9.97
C GLU A 498 -22.91 -0.95 -10.45
N CYS A 499 -21.72 -0.45 -10.12
CA CYS A 499 -20.47 -1.08 -10.52
C CYS A 499 -19.98 -2.11 -9.48
N ASN A 500 -18.95 -2.87 -9.87
CA ASN A 500 -18.30 -3.89 -9.05
C ASN A 500 -17.08 -3.33 -8.27
N ALA A 501 -16.95 -2.01 -8.20
CA ALA A 501 -15.91 -1.28 -7.47
C ALA A 501 -16.55 -0.30 -6.46
N PRO A 502 -15.85 0.08 -5.39
CA PRO A 502 -16.33 1.14 -4.52
C PRO A 502 -16.33 2.49 -5.25
N LEU A 503 -17.37 3.29 -5.08
CA LEU A 503 -17.49 4.65 -5.63
C LEU A 503 -17.51 5.67 -4.49
N THR A 504 -16.64 6.67 -4.55
CA THR A 504 -16.64 7.76 -3.57
C THR A 504 -17.22 9.01 -4.22
N PHE A 505 -18.41 9.40 -3.76
CA PHE A 505 -19.08 10.62 -4.18
C PHE A 505 -18.62 11.78 -3.28
N CYS A 506 -18.06 12.81 -3.89
CA CYS A 506 -17.70 14.05 -3.22
C CYS A 506 -18.57 15.18 -3.76
N MET A 507 -19.19 15.91 -2.85
CA MET A 507 -19.97 17.09 -3.18
C MET A 507 -19.14 18.32 -2.81
N TRP A 508 -19.05 19.25 -3.75
CA TRP A 508 -18.28 20.47 -3.61
C TRP A 508 -19.20 21.66 -3.80
N LYS A 509 -19.38 22.44 -2.74
CA LYS A 509 -20.06 23.72 -2.82
C LYS A 509 -19.25 24.70 -3.67
N LEU A 510 -19.80 25.11 -4.81
CA LEU A 510 -19.14 26.06 -5.71
C LEU A 510 -19.36 27.50 -5.25
N TYR A 511 -20.60 27.86 -4.93
CA TYR A 511 -20.95 29.19 -4.41
C TYR A 511 -22.31 29.18 -3.70
N THR A 512 -22.54 30.19 -2.86
CA THR A 512 -23.87 30.55 -2.34
C THR A 512 -24.13 32.01 -2.59
N ARG A 513 -25.28 32.31 -3.19
CA ARG A 513 -25.72 33.68 -3.42
C ARG A 513 -27.06 33.93 -2.76
N VAL A 514 -27.25 35.17 -2.32
CA VAL A 514 -28.51 35.66 -1.77
C VAL A 514 -29.06 36.71 -2.72
N GLY A 515 -30.34 36.59 -3.04
CA GLY A 515 -31.05 37.47 -3.94
C GLY A 515 -32.44 37.78 -3.43
N ILE A 516 -33.15 38.60 -4.19
CA ILE A 516 -34.56 38.90 -4.00
C ILE A 516 -35.33 38.12 -5.06
N GLU A 517 -36.43 37.48 -4.68
CA GLU A 517 -37.32 36.79 -5.63
C GLU A 517 -37.83 37.81 -6.66
N PRO A 518 -37.61 37.58 -7.98
CA PRO A 518 -38.14 38.49 -8.99
C PRO A 518 -39.67 38.48 -8.91
N GLU A 519 -40.29 39.66 -8.93
CA GLU A 519 -41.74 39.75 -9.05
C GLU A 519 -42.13 39.10 -10.38
N GLU A 520 -43.03 38.11 -10.33
CA GLU A 520 -43.57 37.52 -11.55
C GLU A 520 -44.21 38.64 -12.36
N PRO A 521 -43.82 38.84 -13.64
CA PRO A 521 -44.47 39.83 -14.47
C PRO A 521 -45.95 39.49 -14.47
N LEU A 522 -46.80 40.46 -14.12
CA LEU A 522 -48.24 40.34 -14.23
C LEU A 522 -48.55 40.09 -15.71
N VAL A 523 -48.67 38.82 -16.08
CA VAL A 523 -49.12 38.44 -17.42
C VAL A 523 -50.57 38.89 -17.48
N GLU A 524 -50.80 40.04 -18.11
CA GLU A 524 -52.12 40.48 -18.52
C GLU A 524 -52.68 39.38 -19.42
N SER A 525 -53.63 38.62 -18.88
CA SER A 525 -54.25 37.51 -19.59
C SER A 525 -55.07 38.07 -20.76
N GLU A 526 -54.47 38.16 -21.94
CA GLU A 526 -55.24 38.32 -23.16
C GLU A 526 -56.01 37.01 -23.42
N VAL A 527 -57.32 37.11 -23.21
CA VAL A 527 -58.30 36.06 -23.44
C VAL A 527 -58.54 35.96 -24.95
N GLU A 528 -57.73 35.18 -25.68
CA GLU A 528 -58.09 34.74 -27.03
C GLU A 528 -58.96 33.48 -26.97
N LYS A 529 -60.26 33.70 -27.17
CA LYS A 529 -61.25 32.66 -27.46
C LYS A 529 -61.14 32.26 -28.93
N SER A 530 -60.58 31.10 -29.24
CA SER A 530 -60.89 30.40 -30.48
C SER A 530 -61.58 29.07 -30.19
N ARG A 531 -62.88 29.05 -30.45
CA ARG A 531 -63.70 27.84 -30.59
C ARG A 531 -63.33 27.16 -31.90
N THR A 532 -63.11 25.85 -31.86
CA THR A 532 -63.56 24.96 -32.94
C THR A 532 -63.92 23.58 -32.39
N GLU A 533 -65.15 23.17 -32.68
CA GLU A 533 -65.67 21.82 -32.54
C GLU A 533 -64.98 20.87 -33.52
N ASN A 534 -64.66 19.64 -33.12
CA ASN A 534 -65.30 18.45 -33.71
C ASN A 534 -64.90 17.15 -32.99
N ASP A 535 -65.94 16.41 -32.60
CA ASP A 535 -66.16 14.97 -32.73
C ASP A 535 -64.96 14.03 -33.01
N GLN A 536 -64.74 13.03 -32.14
CA GLN A 536 -65.15 11.65 -32.45
C GLN A 536 -64.88 10.66 -31.30
N ARG A 537 -65.90 9.82 -31.09
CA ARG A 537 -65.93 8.57 -30.32
C ARG A 537 -64.76 7.64 -30.64
N SER A 538 -64.21 6.99 -29.60
CA SER A 538 -64.13 5.51 -29.60
C SER A 538 -63.89 4.93 -28.20
N LYS A 539 -64.60 3.83 -27.96
CA LYS A 539 -64.57 2.92 -26.82
C LYS A 539 -63.27 2.11 -26.79
N LYS A 540 -62.74 1.78 -25.60
CA LYS A 540 -62.28 0.42 -25.17
C LYS A 540 -61.50 0.52 -23.84
N GLU A 541 -62.02 -0.05 -22.77
CA GLU A 541 -61.79 -1.42 -22.25
C GLU A 541 -60.86 -1.38 -21.03
N LYS A 542 -61.44 -1.71 -19.86
CA LYS A 542 -60.73 -2.08 -18.64
C LYS A 542 -60.05 -3.44 -18.85
N PRO A 543 -59.01 -3.74 -18.05
CA PRO A 543 -59.19 -4.90 -17.19
C PRO A 543 -58.82 -4.64 -15.72
N LYS A 544 -59.51 -5.41 -14.89
CA LYS A 544 -59.35 -5.56 -13.44
C LYS A 544 -58.18 -6.49 -13.11
N ASP A 545 -57.88 -6.48 -11.80
CA ASP A 545 -57.11 -7.47 -11.02
C ASP A 545 -55.58 -7.25 -11.03
N LYS A 546 -54.84 -7.33 -9.92
CA LYS A 546 -55.01 -8.19 -8.75
C LYS A 546 -54.31 -7.62 -7.51
N LYS A 547 -54.98 -7.83 -6.38
CA LYS A 547 -54.62 -7.55 -4.99
C LYS A 547 -53.56 -8.55 -4.51
N THR A 548 -52.44 -8.09 -3.93
CA THR A 548 -51.65 -8.90 -2.99
C THR A 548 -51.18 -8.03 -1.83
N GLN A 549 -51.66 -8.37 -0.63
CA GLN A 549 -51.25 -7.82 0.64
C GLN A 549 -49.94 -8.48 1.09
N SER A 550 -48.98 -7.70 1.55
CA SER A 550 -48.11 -8.14 2.66
C SER A 550 -47.74 -6.91 3.49
N GLY A 551 -48.17 -6.93 4.74
CA GLY A 551 -47.93 -5.87 5.72
C GLY A 551 -46.60 -6.09 6.42
N THR A 552 -45.81 -5.03 6.53
CA THR A 552 -44.82 -4.88 7.60
C THR A 552 -44.98 -3.47 8.18
N ASN A 553 -45.40 -3.43 9.45
CA ASN A 553 -45.54 -2.22 10.24
C ASN A 553 -44.14 -1.66 10.53
N GLY A 554 -43.82 -0.51 9.93
CA GLY A 554 -42.68 0.32 10.30
C GLY A 554 -43.18 1.74 10.54
N GLU A 555 -43.00 2.22 11.76
CA GLU A 555 -43.31 3.58 12.22
C GLU A 555 -42.58 4.61 11.33
N LYS A 556 -43.32 5.24 10.41
CA LYS A 556 -42.81 6.31 9.55
C LYS A 556 -43.09 7.65 10.22
N GLY A 557 -42.03 8.31 10.70
CA GLY A 557 -42.05 9.76 10.86
C GLY A 557 -42.41 10.40 9.51
N LYS A 558 -43.51 11.15 9.46
CA LYS A 558 -43.97 11.84 8.24
C LYS A 558 -43.05 13.03 7.94
N THR A 559 -41.94 12.81 7.26
CA THR A 559 -41.27 13.86 6.49
C THR A 559 -42.21 14.27 5.34
N LYS A 560 -42.56 15.56 5.25
CA LYS A 560 -43.33 16.09 4.11
C LYS A 560 -42.54 15.78 2.83
N LYS A 561 -43.10 14.96 1.94
CA LYS A 561 -42.58 14.81 0.57
C LYS A 561 -42.76 16.16 -0.13
N GLY A 562 -41.65 16.85 -0.39
CA GLY A 562 -41.67 18.06 -1.23
C GLY A 562 -42.17 17.73 -2.64
N ASN A 563 -42.91 18.64 -3.24
CA ASN A 563 -43.21 18.59 -4.67
C ASN A 563 -41.91 18.86 -5.43
N TYR A 564 -41.49 17.94 -6.29
CA TYR A 564 -40.31 18.13 -7.14
C TYR A 564 -40.78 18.87 -8.39
N ASP A 565 -40.71 20.19 -8.38
CA ASP A 565 -40.92 20.98 -9.60
C ASP A 565 -39.59 21.01 -10.37
N THR A 566 -39.50 20.22 -11.44
CA THR A 566 -38.24 19.89 -12.11
C THR A 566 -37.76 20.96 -13.09
N ALA A 567 -38.52 22.01 -13.34
CA ALA A 567 -38.18 23.03 -14.32
C ALA A 567 -38.29 24.44 -13.73
N LEU A 568 -37.16 24.99 -13.27
CA LEU A 568 -37.04 26.44 -13.18
C LEU A 568 -37.19 26.96 -14.62
N LYS A 569 -38.19 27.82 -14.87
CA LYS A 569 -38.41 28.36 -16.22
C LYS A 569 -37.11 29.07 -16.67
N PRO A 570 -36.65 28.91 -17.93
CA PRO A 570 -35.38 29.50 -18.39
C PRO A 570 -35.23 31.00 -18.10
N HIS A 571 -36.33 31.77 -18.18
CA HIS A 571 -36.32 33.19 -17.83
C HIS A 571 -36.04 33.47 -16.35
N MET A 572 -36.41 32.56 -15.44
CA MET A 572 -36.07 32.67 -14.01
C MET A 572 -34.58 32.45 -13.80
N MET A 573 -33.97 31.48 -14.50
CA MET A 573 -32.52 31.26 -14.46
C MET A 573 -31.77 32.49 -14.98
N GLU A 574 -32.20 33.06 -16.10
CA GLU A 574 -31.58 34.26 -16.68
C GLU A 574 -31.76 35.50 -15.78
N ALA A 575 -32.96 35.69 -15.21
CA ALA A 575 -33.24 36.75 -14.26
C ALA A 575 -32.39 36.60 -13.00
N LEU A 576 -32.23 35.38 -12.49
CA LEU A 576 -31.38 35.08 -11.36
C LEU A 576 -29.91 35.39 -11.67
N GLU A 577 -29.37 34.93 -12.80
CA GLU A 577 -27.99 35.23 -13.20
C GLU A 577 -27.73 36.75 -13.29
N LYS A 578 -28.67 37.50 -13.85
CA LYS A 578 -28.63 38.97 -13.91
C LYS A 578 -28.68 39.62 -12.52
N THR A 579 -29.51 39.10 -11.61
CA THR A 579 -29.68 39.63 -10.25
C THR A 579 -28.46 39.31 -9.38
N PHE A 580 -27.83 38.15 -9.62
CA PHE A 580 -26.71 37.64 -8.86
C PHE A 580 -25.34 38.18 -9.28
N ALA A 581 -25.23 38.85 -10.43
CA ALA A 581 -24.00 39.51 -10.86
C ALA A 581 -23.54 40.65 -9.91
N LYS A 582 -24.39 41.07 -8.95
CA LYS A 582 -24.15 42.19 -8.03
C LYS A 582 -24.09 41.79 -6.54
N GLY A 583 -24.22 40.51 -6.19
CA GLY A 583 -24.31 40.06 -4.79
C GLY A 583 -22.95 39.79 -4.14
N GLU A 584 -22.83 40.11 -2.84
CA GLU A 584 -21.71 39.67 -1.99
C GLU A 584 -21.82 38.17 -1.67
N ASP A 585 -20.68 37.48 -1.59
CA ASP A 585 -20.60 36.07 -1.21
C ASP A 585 -20.92 35.96 0.29
N VAL A 586 -22.07 35.35 0.63
CA VAL A 586 -22.55 35.30 2.01
C VAL A 586 -21.97 34.08 2.73
N MET A 587 -21.47 34.30 3.95
CA MET A 587 -20.76 33.30 4.75
C MET A 587 -21.55 32.00 5.00
N GLU A 588 -20.79 30.91 4.85
CA GLU A 588 -20.97 29.44 4.92
C GLU A 588 -22.21 28.73 5.54
N SER A 589 -23.14 29.35 6.28
CA SER A 589 -23.99 28.58 7.20
C SER A 589 -25.40 28.18 6.72
N VAL A 590 -25.83 28.55 5.51
CA VAL A 590 -27.24 28.35 5.08
C VAL A 590 -27.49 26.95 4.52
N PHE A 591 -26.49 26.37 3.85
CA PHE A 591 -26.57 25.01 3.32
C PHE A 591 -25.46 24.15 3.91
N VAL A 592 -25.84 23.10 4.64
CA VAL A 592 -24.92 22.12 5.22
C VAL A 592 -24.99 20.85 4.38
N GLU A 593 -23.84 20.42 3.87
CA GLU A 593 -23.72 19.21 3.07
C GLU A 593 -23.24 18.00 3.88
N SER A 594 -23.66 16.82 3.43
CA SER A 594 -22.99 15.57 3.80
C SER A 594 -21.59 15.57 3.17
N GLY A 595 -20.57 15.20 3.95
CA GLY A 595 -19.21 15.01 3.43
C GLY A 595 -19.12 13.88 2.39
N ALA A 596 -17.91 13.52 1.98
CA ALA A 596 -17.71 12.45 1.00
C ALA A 596 -18.36 11.12 1.43
N VAL A 597 -19.10 10.49 0.52
CA VAL A 597 -19.79 9.21 0.77
C VAL A 597 -19.17 8.11 -0.11
N THR A 598 -18.63 7.07 0.53
CA THR A 598 -18.10 5.89 -0.16
C THR A 598 -19.15 4.79 -0.21
N LEU A 599 -19.57 4.41 -1.41
CA LEU A 599 -20.53 3.34 -1.68
C LEU A 599 -19.79 2.07 -2.08
N LEU A 600 -19.97 1.02 -1.28
CA LEU A 600 -19.52 -0.32 -1.65
C LEU A 600 -20.24 -0.83 -2.91
N PRO A 601 -19.65 -1.79 -3.65
CA PRO A 601 -20.27 -2.37 -4.85
C PRO A 601 -21.72 -2.80 -4.61
N LYS A 602 -22.61 -2.50 -5.56
CA LYS A 602 -24.04 -2.89 -5.51
C LYS A 602 -24.79 -2.42 -4.26
N ARG A 603 -24.31 -1.36 -3.58
CA ARG A 603 -24.97 -0.76 -2.43
C ARG A 603 -25.56 0.61 -2.77
N LYS A 604 -26.52 1.02 -1.96
CA LYS A 604 -27.11 2.36 -1.98
C LYS A 604 -26.51 3.17 -0.84
N GLY A 605 -26.38 4.48 -1.04
CA GLY A 605 -26.15 5.43 0.04
C GLY A 605 -26.92 6.71 -0.20
N GLN A 606 -26.74 7.67 0.69
CA GLN A 606 -27.48 8.92 0.69
C GLN A 606 -26.50 10.08 0.80
N LEU A 607 -26.70 11.06 -0.06
CA LEU A 607 -26.16 12.41 0.10
C LEU A 607 -27.31 13.27 0.63
N SER A 608 -27.05 14.15 1.59
CA SER A 608 -28.06 15.11 2.00
C SER A 608 -27.55 16.54 2.04
N ILE A 609 -28.46 17.45 1.69
CA ILE A 609 -28.28 18.90 1.76
C ILE A 609 -29.35 19.44 2.69
N LYS A 610 -28.92 20.11 3.74
CA LYS A 610 -29.79 20.75 4.73
C LYS A 610 -29.80 22.24 4.48
N PHE A 611 -30.99 22.78 4.22
CA PHE A 611 -31.24 24.21 4.15
C PHE A 611 -31.71 24.72 5.51
N THR A 612 -30.87 25.50 6.17
CA THR A 612 -31.14 26.11 7.47
C THR A 612 -31.17 27.63 7.32
N PRO A 613 -32.33 28.28 7.50
CA PRO A 613 -32.43 29.74 7.44
C PRO A 613 -31.44 30.40 8.41
N CYS A 614 -30.65 31.35 7.92
CA CYS A 614 -29.79 32.15 8.80
C CYS A 614 -30.69 33.04 9.67
N ARG A 615 -30.59 32.93 10.99
CA ARG A 615 -31.15 33.94 11.88
C ARG A 615 -30.35 35.20 11.65
N VAL A 616 -30.91 36.13 10.90
CA VAL A 616 -30.45 37.52 10.93
C VAL A 616 -30.71 37.95 12.37
N GLU A 617 -29.70 37.86 13.22
CA GLU A 617 -29.72 38.63 14.45
C GLU A 617 -29.84 40.07 13.96
N GLU A 618 -31.05 40.63 14.05
CA GLU A 618 -31.24 42.07 13.97
C GLU A 618 -30.25 42.61 14.98
N LYS A 619 -29.10 43.09 14.49
CA LYS A 619 -28.21 43.91 15.26
C LYS A 619 -29.10 45.06 15.68
N GLN A 620 -29.61 44.97 16.91
CA GLN A 620 -30.29 46.08 17.56
C GLN A 620 -29.32 47.23 17.36
N THR A 621 -29.75 48.20 16.57
CA THR A 621 -29.05 49.46 16.38
C THR A 621 -28.95 50.07 17.77
N ALA A 622 -27.88 49.73 18.48
CA ALA A 622 -27.48 50.43 19.68
C ALA A 622 -27.40 51.90 19.27
N GLY A 623 -28.12 52.74 20.01
CA GLY A 623 -28.38 54.13 19.65
C GLY A 623 -27.12 54.88 19.24
N ASN A 624 -27.34 55.85 18.34
CA ASN A 624 -26.40 56.88 17.91
C ASN A 624 -25.25 57.12 18.91
N PRO A 625 -23.99 56.87 18.52
CA PRO A 625 -22.87 57.53 19.17
C PRO A 625 -22.91 58.99 18.70
N THR A 626 -23.27 59.89 19.61
CA THR A 626 -22.95 61.32 19.47
C THR A 626 -21.45 61.49 19.21
N ASN A 627 -21.14 62.31 18.21
CA ASN A 627 -19.79 62.73 17.81
C ASN A 627 -18.89 63.02 19.02
N GLY A 628 -17.81 62.23 19.15
CA GLY A 628 -16.69 62.49 20.04
C GLY A 628 -15.40 62.17 19.30
N THR A 629 -14.56 63.18 19.14
CA THR A 629 -13.21 63.19 18.55
C THR A 629 -12.29 62.17 19.23
N PRO A 630 -11.32 61.56 18.51
CA PRO A 630 -10.42 60.58 19.11
C PRO A 630 -9.30 61.26 19.91
N ALA A 631 -9.23 61.00 21.21
CA ALA A 631 -8.02 61.16 22.01
C ALA A 631 -7.81 59.90 22.87
N ASP A 632 -6.69 59.25 22.60
CA ASP A 632 -5.90 58.32 23.39
C ASP A 632 -6.56 57.45 24.48
N ILE A 633 -6.46 56.14 24.26
CA ILE A 633 -6.72 55.08 25.24
C ILE A 633 -5.47 54.87 26.09
N GLN A 634 -5.58 55.16 27.40
CA GLN A 634 -4.85 54.42 28.43
C GLN A 634 -5.81 53.73 29.38
N LEU A 635 -5.47 52.48 29.69
CA LEU A 635 -6.13 51.54 30.59
C LEU A 635 -6.29 52.08 32.01
N LYS A 636 -7.45 51.83 32.64
CA LYS A 636 -7.56 51.05 33.91
C LYS A 636 -8.99 50.98 34.49
N SER A 637 -9.32 49.74 34.89
CA SER A 637 -10.07 49.27 36.07
C SER A 637 -11.45 49.83 36.47
N VAL A 638 -12.41 48.90 36.48
CA VAL A 638 -13.23 48.45 37.63
C VAL A 638 -13.68 49.51 38.66
N SER A 639 -14.99 49.71 38.79
CA SER A 639 -15.69 49.60 40.08
C SER A 639 -17.22 49.74 39.97
N LYS A 640 -17.87 49.13 40.96
CA LYS A 640 -19.31 49.03 41.22
C LYS A 640 -19.91 50.40 41.62
N GLY A 641 -21.20 50.59 41.37
CA GLY A 641 -21.96 51.67 42.03
C GLY A 641 -23.47 51.58 41.83
N ARG A 642 -24.17 51.12 42.87
CA ARG A 642 -25.61 51.38 43.09
C ARG A 642 -25.86 52.89 43.09
N ASN A 643 -26.98 53.35 42.54
CA ASN A 643 -27.93 54.16 43.33
C ASN A 643 -29.30 54.32 42.69
N LYS A 644 -30.29 54.33 43.58
CA LYS A 644 -31.69 54.67 43.35
C LYS A 644 -31.83 56.19 43.23
N SER A 645 -32.67 56.67 42.33
CA SER A 645 -33.38 57.93 42.52
C SER A 645 -34.72 57.90 41.80
N LYS A 646 -35.77 58.16 42.59
CA LYS A 646 -37.14 58.45 42.16
C LYS A 646 -37.15 59.81 41.46
N GLY A 647 -37.87 59.91 40.35
CA GLY A 647 -38.15 61.17 39.67
C GLY A 647 -39.50 61.12 38.97
N HIS A 648 -40.49 61.78 39.56
CA HIS A 648 -41.76 62.11 38.94
C HIS A 648 -41.56 63.13 37.81
N SER A 649 -42.16 62.92 36.63
CA SER A 649 -42.80 64.04 35.91
C SER A 649 -43.68 63.58 34.74
N ARG A 650 -44.93 64.06 34.79
CA ARG A 650 -45.74 64.62 33.69
C ARG A 650 -46.09 63.71 32.50
N LYS A 651 -47.36 63.26 32.54
CA LYS A 651 -48.22 63.01 31.38
C LYS A 651 -48.16 64.20 30.43
N LYS A 652 -47.86 63.93 29.15
CA LYS A 652 -48.15 64.83 28.03
C LYS A 652 -48.84 63.97 26.97
N ASP A 653 -50.15 64.16 26.86
CA ASP A 653 -50.98 63.56 25.82
C ASP A 653 -50.60 64.17 24.47
N GLY A 654 -49.86 63.42 23.67
CA GLY A 654 -49.56 63.74 22.27
C GLY A 654 -50.32 62.79 21.37
N LYS A 655 -51.43 63.25 20.79
CA LYS A 655 -52.11 62.62 19.65
C LYS A 655 -51.12 62.59 18.47
N ASN A 656 -50.53 61.44 18.19
CA ASN A 656 -49.85 61.19 16.92
C ASN A 656 -50.81 60.49 15.97
N ALA A 657 -50.95 61.11 14.81
CA ALA A 657 -51.71 60.62 13.67
C ALA A 657 -51.26 59.20 13.32
N LYS A 658 -52.25 58.33 13.18
CA LYS A 658 -52.09 56.96 12.70
C LYS A 658 -51.90 57.04 11.19
N GLU A 659 -50.69 57.38 10.75
CA GLU A 659 -50.26 57.06 9.38
C GLU A 659 -50.24 55.54 9.28
N GLU A 660 -51.26 54.99 8.62
CA GLU A 660 -51.20 53.64 8.08
C GLU A 660 -50.12 53.63 6.99
N ASN A 661 -48.86 53.55 7.40
CA ASN A 661 -47.78 53.13 6.53
C ASN A 661 -48.19 51.76 6.01
N LYS A 662 -48.69 51.73 4.77
CA LYS A 662 -48.69 50.52 3.94
C LYS A 662 -47.25 50.03 3.96
N SER A 663 -46.96 49.08 4.83
CA SER A 663 -45.67 48.39 4.84
C SER A 663 -45.52 47.80 3.45
N GLU A 664 -44.58 48.36 2.69
CA GLU A 664 -44.16 47.82 1.40
C GLU A 664 -43.87 46.33 1.62
N PRO A 665 -44.38 45.44 0.75
CA PRO A 665 -44.19 44.01 0.94
C PRO A 665 -42.70 43.71 1.03
N GLU A 666 -42.25 43.18 2.16
CA GLU A 666 -40.85 42.78 2.33
C GLU A 666 -40.48 41.83 1.20
N ALA A 667 -39.54 42.28 0.36
CA ALA A 667 -39.10 41.53 -0.79
C ALA A 667 -38.54 40.18 -0.30
N LYS A 668 -39.08 39.08 -0.83
CA LYS A 668 -38.78 37.74 -0.33
C LYS A 668 -37.34 37.39 -0.67
N ARG A 669 -36.55 37.07 0.36
CA ARG A 669 -35.17 36.64 0.19
C ARG A 669 -35.11 35.22 -0.34
N VAL A 670 -34.26 35.05 -1.33
CA VAL A 670 -33.98 33.80 -2.02
C VAL A 670 -32.51 33.45 -1.85
N TYR A 671 -32.23 32.18 -1.61
CA TYR A 671 -30.88 31.64 -1.50
C TYR A 671 -30.64 30.68 -2.65
N VAL A 672 -29.52 30.80 -3.35
CA VAL A 672 -29.14 29.88 -4.42
C VAL A 672 -27.76 29.32 -4.12
N CYS A 673 -27.66 27.99 -4.10
CA CYS A 673 -26.40 27.30 -3.87
C CYS A 673 -26.12 26.34 -5.01
N LYS A 674 -24.93 26.43 -5.63
CA LYS A 674 -24.51 25.50 -6.67
C LYS A 674 -23.52 24.49 -6.09
N TYR A 675 -23.75 23.21 -6.36
CA TYR A 675 -22.87 22.11 -5.99
C TYR A 675 -22.38 21.39 -7.24
N SER A 676 -21.11 20.97 -7.21
CA SER A 676 -20.54 20.02 -8.16
C SER A 676 -20.38 18.67 -7.46
N VAL A 677 -20.94 17.62 -8.06
CA VAL A 677 -20.86 16.25 -7.54
C VAL A 677 -19.87 15.50 -8.40
N THR A 678 -18.92 14.86 -7.75
CA THR A 678 -17.81 14.15 -8.40
C THR A 678 -17.74 12.71 -7.89
N VAL A 679 -17.30 11.79 -8.74
CA VAL A 679 -16.90 10.42 -8.36
C VAL A 679 -15.39 10.34 -8.53
N GLY A 680 -14.68 10.41 -7.41
CA GLY A 680 -13.24 10.68 -7.45
C GLY A 680 -12.95 12.03 -8.10
N VAL A 681 -12.29 12.04 -9.25
CA VAL A 681 -12.00 13.26 -10.04
C VAL A 681 -12.98 13.49 -11.19
N LEU A 682 -13.90 12.57 -11.45
CA LEU A 682 -14.84 12.68 -12.57
C LEU A 682 -16.07 13.49 -12.16
N PRO A 683 -16.41 14.59 -12.85
CA PRO A 683 -17.66 15.31 -12.62
C PRO A 683 -18.83 14.42 -13.04
N VAL A 684 -19.85 14.34 -12.19
CA VAL A 684 -21.01 13.48 -12.34
C VAL A 684 -22.29 14.28 -12.55
N ALA A 685 -22.48 15.31 -11.75
CA ALA A 685 -23.66 16.18 -11.83
C ALA A 685 -23.32 17.56 -11.28
N GLU A 686 -24.03 18.57 -11.78
CA GLU A 686 -24.09 19.88 -11.15
C GLU A 686 -25.52 20.12 -10.67
N TRP A 687 -25.67 20.52 -9.42
CA TRP A 687 -26.97 20.76 -8.81
C TRP A 687 -27.07 22.19 -8.32
N ILE A 688 -28.23 22.79 -8.56
CA ILE A 688 -28.57 24.11 -8.05
C ILE A 688 -29.69 23.94 -7.04
N PHE A 689 -29.45 24.35 -5.80
CA PHE A 689 -30.47 24.37 -4.75
C PHE A 689 -30.99 25.77 -4.60
N TRP A 690 -32.30 25.90 -4.71
CA TRP A 690 -33.02 27.15 -4.55
C TRP A 690 -33.77 27.10 -3.22
N GLY A 691 -33.36 27.92 -2.25
CA GLY A 691 -33.89 27.97 -0.90
C GLY A 691 -34.75 29.21 -0.67
N ARG A 692 -35.93 29.06 -0.10
CA ARG A 692 -36.78 30.17 0.35
C ARG A 692 -37.17 30.00 1.82
N VAL A 693 -37.12 31.11 2.56
CA VAL A 693 -37.58 31.16 3.95
C VAL A 693 -39.04 31.60 3.95
N ASN A 694 -39.91 30.77 4.51
CA ASN A 694 -41.30 31.10 4.71
C ASN A 694 -41.44 31.98 5.96
N THR A 695 -41.48 33.30 5.75
CA THR A 695 -41.89 34.26 6.77
C THR A 695 -43.40 34.16 6.95
N PRO A 696 -43.91 33.80 8.15
CA PRO A 696 -45.34 33.77 8.39
C PRO A 696 -45.93 35.17 8.23
N PRO A 697 -47.10 35.34 7.57
CA PRO A 697 -47.68 36.66 7.33
C PRO A 697 -47.88 37.41 8.66
N ALA A 698 -47.43 38.67 8.69
CA ALA A 698 -47.38 39.50 9.90
C ALA A 698 -48.71 39.58 10.69
N LYS A 699 -49.85 39.30 10.03
CA LYS A 699 -51.20 39.32 10.61
C LYS A 699 -51.50 38.22 11.64
N MET A 700 -50.62 37.22 11.83
CA MET A 700 -50.79 36.18 12.87
C MET A 700 -49.86 36.30 14.08
N ARG A 701 -48.97 37.29 14.17
CA ARG A 701 -48.30 37.64 15.45
C ARG A 701 -49.29 38.38 16.38
N LYS A 702 -50.48 37.82 16.63
CA LYS A 702 -51.31 38.22 17.76
C LYS A 702 -50.48 37.91 19.00
N LYS A 703 -50.01 38.97 19.68
CA LYS A 703 -49.35 38.90 20.99
C LYS A 703 -50.23 38.05 21.91
N THR A 704 -49.95 36.76 22.02
CA THR A 704 -50.24 36.00 23.24
C THR A 704 -49.30 36.56 24.30
N LYS A 705 -49.67 37.72 24.84
CA LYS A 705 -49.25 38.15 26.17
C LYS A 705 -49.77 37.09 27.12
N LYS A 706 -48.99 36.02 27.32
CA LYS A 706 -49.12 35.14 28.46
C LYS A 706 -48.86 36.05 29.67
N LYS A 707 -49.93 36.46 30.36
CA LYS A 707 -49.83 37.07 31.70
C LYS A 707 -49.05 36.07 32.56
N LYS A 708 -47.88 36.48 33.02
CA LYS A 708 -47.22 35.92 34.19
C LYS A 708 -47.58 36.79 35.38
#